data_AF-A0A7V9P1H5-F1
#
_entry.id   AF-A0A7V9P1H5-F1
#
_cell.length_a   1.000
_cell.length_b   1.000
_cell.length_c   1.000
_cell.angle_alpha   90.00
_cell.angle_beta   90.00
_cell.angle_gamma   90.00
#
_symmetry.space_group_name_H-M   'P 1'
#
loop_
_entity.id
_entity.type
_entity.pdbx_description
1 polymer ?
#
loop_
_entity_poly.entity_id
_entity_poly.type
_entity_poly.pdbx_seq_one_letter_code
_entity_poly.pdbx_strand_id
1 'polypeptide(L)'
;MNLNEGSMSGWNFSIEEIGVGFISNQLTSGHLAGKVNIPIMDSTQTLQYNANINYNPANSEVDYSFVINPVSTINFNVFSASVILNNNSNISLAKVRGAFKPTATLYGLMGFNHTKFNSNGGKLAFQNVVITTNAPYITNGVFSINNINGNQTKSSHFPISINEITFGIDQGAPVFGFSITINLSDQASNCLSVGTSILLKGKIDTYQKSYTGDLPVTYNKTRWTFDKVTINGVSVNIQTSPFTLSGTILFRDNDPVYGDAFFGNLNLSIPKIMDNPASISVCFGSEPTYRYFYLDAKIPVAFPLGNLPITITRLIGGIYYHMKPDKTSETDFIALTQNYNGAAGNAMVYVPSPTVSVGLKSGISYKFSPNEIPYNGDLMLEANFTASGGLGVVSLSGDVYTMVTINQRPKAPIKGKIILVYDAQNHIFDALAAVNINYYQTITGTGNFKIHIDPQIWYLCVGKPSSPNNISFLGLVNVPSYFMVGNTLEPPMPPPAQIMQNSSVASVLGNRNTSQLQNAGGFCAGARISAHIHRSFGPGLFSVNGDFDFDLGFDMMMTNYGENATCSDSQEKIGMNGWLAEGDMYLSMNGGVSIQGSYKFPSNCPSSSQCHTLCGPGHCCCFNCSLPCIVDGDFDYTVFNAGVAAVVAAKGPKPIYFAGYVDCHYNILNHLSGNFNYDFAYGTNCTPVPN
;
A
#
# COMPACT_ATOMS: atom_id res chain seq x y z
N MET A 1 46.08 -54.13 36.52
CA MET A 1 44.81 -54.49 37.19
C MET A 1 43.78 -54.75 36.10
N ASN A 2 43.18 -55.94 36.05
CA ASN A 2 42.23 -56.28 34.99
C ASN A 2 40.84 -55.66 35.24
N LEU A 3 40.03 -55.53 34.18
CA LEU A 3 38.75 -54.80 34.20
C LEU A 3 37.77 -55.31 35.27
N ASN A 4 37.72 -56.63 35.52
CA ASN A 4 36.80 -57.25 36.47
C ASN A 4 37.33 -57.26 37.91
N GLU A 5 38.56 -56.81 38.13
CA GLU A 5 39.22 -56.80 39.45
C GLU A 5 39.12 -55.41 40.11
N GLY A 6 38.99 -54.34 39.33
CA GLY A 6 38.81 -52.98 39.83
C GLY A 6 37.33 -52.59 39.90
N SER A 7 36.91 -51.99 41.02
CA SER A 7 35.58 -51.38 41.17
C SER A 7 35.67 -49.92 41.60
N MET A 8 35.15 -49.02 40.79
CA MET A 8 34.99 -47.60 41.10
C MET A 8 33.54 -47.35 41.53
N SER A 9 33.22 -47.71 42.77
CA SER A 9 31.84 -47.62 43.32
C SER A 9 30.79 -48.37 42.47
N GLY A 10 31.11 -49.60 42.06
CA GLY A 10 30.22 -50.44 41.25
C GLY A 10 30.45 -50.37 39.74
N TRP A 11 31.41 -49.56 39.27
CA TRP A 11 31.84 -49.54 37.86
C TRP A 11 33.12 -50.34 37.71
N ASN A 12 33.13 -51.33 36.83
CA ASN A 12 34.30 -52.17 36.60
C ASN A 12 35.38 -51.34 35.90
N PHE A 13 36.63 -51.38 36.35
CA PHE A 13 37.73 -50.66 35.71
C PHE A 13 39.06 -51.42 35.75
N SER A 14 39.92 -51.14 34.78
CA SER A 14 41.30 -51.62 34.69
C SER A 14 42.28 -50.45 34.84
N ILE A 15 43.47 -50.74 35.32
CA ILE A 15 44.66 -49.89 35.18
C ILE A 15 45.63 -50.68 34.32
N GLU A 16 45.86 -50.17 33.12
CA GLU A 16 46.74 -50.77 32.11
C GLU A 16 48.10 -50.10 32.12
N GLU A 17 48.15 -48.79 32.34
CA GLU A 17 49.40 -48.02 32.46
C GLU A 17 49.33 -47.09 33.66
N ILE A 18 50.42 -47.02 34.41
CA ILE A 18 50.67 -46.00 35.42
C ILE A 18 52.08 -45.47 35.22
N GLY A 19 52.22 -44.16 35.16
CA GLY A 19 53.49 -43.47 34.96
C GLY A 19 53.62 -42.30 35.91
N VAL A 20 54.85 -42.03 36.33
CA VAL A 20 55.19 -40.85 37.13
C VAL A 20 56.51 -40.28 36.60
N GLY A 21 56.57 -38.96 36.46
CA GLY A 21 57.77 -38.26 36.03
C GLY A 21 58.32 -37.40 37.16
N PHE A 22 59.63 -37.43 37.33
CA PHE A 22 60.33 -36.61 38.31
C PHE A 22 61.40 -35.76 37.64
N ILE A 23 61.54 -34.51 38.08
CA ILE A 23 62.68 -33.64 37.76
C ILE A 23 63.27 -33.15 39.07
N SER A 24 64.57 -33.37 39.29
CA SER A 24 65.29 -32.92 40.49
C SER A 24 64.60 -33.28 41.81
N ASN A 25 64.16 -34.55 41.95
CA ASN A 25 63.42 -35.09 43.10
C ASN A 25 62.02 -34.50 43.35
N GLN A 26 61.45 -33.74 42.41
CA GLN A 26 60.07 -33.28 42.48
C GLN A 26 59.21 -34.06 41.49
N LEU A 27 58.03 -34.51 41.93
CA LEU A 27 57.04 -35.14 41.04
C LEU A 27 56.51 -34.06 40.08
N THR A 28 56.86 -34.19 38.81
CA THR A 28 56.50 -33.22 37.78
C THR A 28 55.41 -33.71 36.84
N SER A 29 55.19 -35.02 36.75
CA SER A 29 54.10 -35.56 35.93
C SER A 29 53.53 -36.87 36.46
N GLY A 30 52.30 -37.17 36.06
CA GLY A 30 51.61 -38.40 36.36
C GLY A 30 50.80 -38.85 35.15
N HIS A 31 50.72 -40.15 34.95
CA HIS A 31 50.01 -40.79 33.86
C HIS A 31 49.22 -41.98 34.39
N LEU A 32 47.97 -42.11 33.97
CA LEU A 32 47.14 -43.27 34.24
C LEU A 32 46.29 -43.57 33.00
N ALA A 33 46.38 -44.79 32.49
CA ALA A 33 45.51 -45.26 31.42
C ALA A 33 44.90 -46.61 31.76
N GLY A 34 43.72 -46.86 31.22
CA GLY A 34 42.99 -48.09 31.45
C GLY A 34 41.62 -48.07 30.79
N LYS A 35 40.75 -48.98 31.21
CA LYS A 35 39.39 -49.11 30.70
C LYS A 35 38.39 -49.03 31.84
N VAL A 36 37.20 -48.54 31.56
CA VAL A 36 36.07 -48.52 32.48
C VAL A 36 34.81 -49.03 31.78
N ASN A 37 34.06 -49.88 32.47
CA ASN A 37 32.72 -50.31 32.09
C ASN A 37 31.72 -49.63 33.04
N ILE A 38 30.76 -48.90 32.46
CA ILE A 38 29.78 -48.10 33.21
C ILE A 38 28.39 -48.74 33.07
N PRO A 39 27.46 -48.54 34.02
CA PRO A 39 26.25 -49.37 34.16
C PRO A 39 25.25 -49.33 32.99
N ILE A 40 25.35 -48.35 32.10
CA ILE A 40 24.49 -48.26 30.91
C ILE A 40 25.01 -49.10 29.73
N MET A 41 26.21 -49.67 29.84
CA MET A 41 26.86 -50.46 28.78
C MET A 41 26.72 -51.97 29.04
N ASP A 42 26.74 -52.76 27.98
CA ASP A 42 26.89 -54.22 28.12
C ASP A 42 28.22 -54.58 28.78
N SER A 43 28.29 -55.73 29.46
CA SER A 43 29.49 -56.18 30.19
C SER A 43 30.74 -56.38 29.31
N THR A 44 30.57 -56.44 27.99
CA THR A 44 31.65 -56.59 26.99
C THR A 44 32.12 -55.26 26.41
N GLN A 45 31.42 -54.15 26.67
CA GLN A 45 31.73 -52.82 26.15
C GLN A 45 32.61 -52.05 27.14
N THR A 46 33.58 -51.28 26.65
CA THR A 46 34.48 -50.52 27.52
C THR A 46 34.77 -49.13 26.97
N LEU A 47 34.95 -48.18 27.88
CA LEU A 47 35.52 -46.88 27.60
C LEU A 47 37.00 -46.93 27.98
N GLN A 48 37.91 -46.63 27.06
CA GLN A 48 39.30 -46.39 27.39
C GLN A 48 39.44 -44.98 27.96
N TYR A 49 40.17 -44.84 29.05
CA TYR A 49 40.52 -43.54 29.60
C TYR A 49 42.05 -43.35 29.58
N ASN A 50 42.46 -42.10 29.39
CA ASN A 50 43.84 -41.67 29.50
C ASN A 50 43.86 -40.37 30.30
N ALA A 51 44.61 -40.37 31.40
CA ALA A 51 44.68 -39.29 32.36
C ALA A 51 46.13 -38.85 32.51
N ASN A 52 46.42 -37.63 32.10
CA ASN A 52 47.74 -37.02 32.23
C ASN A 52 47.66 -35.84 33.18
N ILE A 53 48.67 -35.75 34.03
CA ILE A 53 48.88 -34.68 34.98
C ILE A 53 50.29 -34.16 34.72
N ASN A 54 50.45 -32.86 34.51
CA ASN A 54 51.75 -32.25 34.25
C ASN A 54 51.87 -30.96 35.06
N TYR A 55 52.99 -30.78 35.76
CA TYR A 55 53.32 -29.51 36.38
C TYR A 55 53.81 -28.55 35.30
N ASN A 56 53.16 -27.38 35.23
CA ASN A 56 53.49 -26.33 34.30
C ASN A 56 54.29 -25.25 35.03
N PRO A 57 55.62 -25.16 34.82
CA PRO A 57 56.46 -24.23 35.55
C PRO A 57 56.22 -22.77 35.17
N ALA A 58 55.61 -22.49 34.01
CA ALA A 58 55.38 -21.12 33.56
C ALA A 58 54.27 -20.40 34.34
N ASN A 59 53.28 -21.14 34.83
CA ASN A 59 52.17 -20.61 35.63
C ASN A 59 52.12 -21.19 37.06
N SER A 60 53.05 -22.09 37.40
CA SER A 60 53.08 -22.80 38.69
C SER A 60 51.78 -23.56 39.00
N GLU A 61 51.09 -24.03 37.96
CA GLU A 61 49.87 -24.83 38.08
C GLU A 61 50.11 -26.28 37.61
N VAL A 62 49.25 -27.17 38.07
CA VAL A 62 49.13 -28.53 37.54
C VAL A 62 48.07 -28.54 36.44
N ASP A 63 48.49 -28.92 35.23
CA ASP A 63 47.63 -29.15 34.07
C ASP A 63 47.10 -30.58 34.10
N TYR A 64 45.79 -30.73 33.83
CA TYR A 64 45.10 -32.00 33.77
C TYR A 64 44.50 -32.20 32.39
N SER A 65 44.75 -33.36 31.79
CA SER A 65 44.12 -33.81 30.56
C SER A 65 43.57 -35.21 30.78
N PHE A 66 42.25 -35.35 30.85
CA PHE A 66 41.61 -36.66 30.88
C PHE A 66 40.79 -36.81 29.62
N VAL A 67 41.01 -37.89 28.87
CA VAL A 67 40.21 -38.23 27.70
C VAL A 67 39.64 -39.62 27.88
N ILE A 68 38.34 -39.78 27.65
CA ILE A 68 37.60 -41.03 27.74
C ILE A 68 36.95 -41.28 26.38
N ASN A 69 37.24 -42.43 25.76
CA ASN A 69 36.75 -42.82 24.44
C ASN A 69 36.17 -44.23 24.47
N PRO A 70 35.10 -44.53 23.71
CA PRO A 70 34.70 -45.92 23.48
C PRO A 70 35.76 -46.69 22.70
N VAL A 71 36.12 -47.89 23.16
CA VAL A 71 37.05 -48.79 22.44
C VAL A 71 36.39 -49.33 21.16
N SER A 72 35.09 -49.55 21.22
CA SER A 72 34.23 -49.98 20.12
C SER A 72 32.89 -49.26 20.23
N THR A 73 32.02 -49.47 19.24
CA THR A 73 30.66 -48.94 19.27
C THR A 73 29.90 -49.42 20.50
N ILE A 74 29.32 -48.50 21.27
CA ILE A 74 28.53 -48.80 22.46
C ILE A 74 27.06 -48.80 22.07
N ASN A 75 26.32 -49.83 22.47
CA ASN A 75 24.87 -49.91 22.26
C ASN A 75 24.15 -49.82 23.59
N PHE A 76 23.15 -48.96 23.67
CA PHE A 76 22.29 -48.82 24.84
C PHE A 76 20.91 -48.30 24.44
N ASN A 77 19.92 -48.47 25.31
CA ASN A 77 18.57 -47.96 25.06
C ASN A 77 18.33 -46.68 25.88
N VAL A 78 17.74 -45.67 25.25
CA VAL A 78 17.25 -44.45 25.90
C VAL A 78 15.76 -44.33 25.61
N PHE A 79 14.94 -44.42 26.65
CA PHE A 79 13.48 -44.58 26.50
C PHE A 79 13.16 -45.76 25.57
N SER A 80 12.37 -45.54 24.52
CA SER A 80 12.05 -46.54 23.49
C SER A 80 13.02 -46.53 22.30
N ALA A 81 14.06 -45.69 22.32
CA ALA A 81 15.02 -45.58 21.23
C ALA A 81 16.29 -46.39 21.51
N SER A 82 16.80 -47.07 20.49
CA SER A 82 18.09 -47.77 20.54
C SER A 82 19.18 -46.84 20.06
N VAL A 83 20.19 -46.60 20.90
CA VAL A 83 21.32 -45.71 20.64
C VAL A 83 22.57 -46.53 20.38
N ILE A 84 23.28 -46.15 19.32
CA ILE A 84 24.56 -46.68 18.90
C ILE A 84 25.55 -45.51 18.97
N LEU A 85 26.42 -45.50 19.98
CA LEU A 85 27.44 -44.48 20.15
C LEU A 85 28.74 -44.95 19.48
N ASN A 86 29.22 -44.20 18.51
CA ASN A 86 30.40 -44.54 17.73
C ASN A 86 31.68 -44.32 18.54
N ASN A 87 32.73 -45.08 18.20
CA ASN A 87 34.03 -45.05 18.87
C ASN A 87 34.82 -43.74 18.71
N ASN A 88 34.44 -42.88 17.77
CA ASN A 88 34.98 -41.52 17.63
C ASN A 88 34.34 -40.51 18.59
N SER A 89 33.40 -40.94 19.45
CA SER A 89 32.91 -40.12 20.57
C SER A 89 33.98 -40.00 21.64
N ASN A 90 33.99 -38.88 22.38
CA ASN A 90 34.92 -38.67 23.47
C ASN A 90 34.34 -37.79 24.58
N ILE A 91 34.85 -37.97 25.80
CA ILE A 91 34.73 -37.02 26.88
C ILE A 91 36.13 -36.53 27.20
N SER A 92 36.37 -35.24 27.11
CA SER A 92 37.63 -34.60 27.50
C SER A 92 37.42 -33.74 28.74
N LEU A 93 38.43 -33.69 29.59
CA LEU A 93 38.50 -32.84 30.77
C LEU A 93 39.78 -32.02 30.67
N ALA A 94 39.62 -30.70 30.63
CA ALA A 94 40.73 -29.75 30.69
C ALA A 94 40.57 -28.87 31.93
N LYS A 95 41.67 -28.41 32.50
CA LYS A 95 41.67 -27.35 33.53
C LYS A 95 41.96 -26.01 32.86
N VAL A 96 41.10 -25.02 33.07
CA VAL A 96 41.26 -23.67 32.52
C VAL A 96 41.05 -22.66 33.64
N ARG A 97 42.09 -21.87 33.96
CA ARG A 97 42.09 -20.86 35.04
C ARG A 97 41.66 -21.46 36.39
N GLY A 98 42.30 -22.55 36.81
CA GLY A 98 41.98 -23.22 38.07
C GLY A 98 40.76 -24.15 38.07
N ALA A 99 39.86 -24.08 37.08
CA ALA A 99 38.61 -24.85 37.06
C ALA A 99 38.59 -25.98 36.01
N PHE A 100 38.06 -27.14 36.38
CA PHE A 100 37.81 -28.25 35.45
C PHE A 100 36.65 -27.93 34.50
N LYS A 101 36.84 -28.23 33.21
CA LYS A 101 35.86 -28.04 32.15
C LYS A 101 35.67 -29.32 31.35
N PRO A 102 34.79 -30.24 31.81
CA PRO A 102 34.41 -31.40 31.03
C PRO A 102 33.69 -31.00 29.74
N THR A 103 34.01 -31.68 28.65
CA THR A 103 33.39 -31.55 27.33
C THR A 103 33.17 -32.94 26.74
N ALA A 104 31.94 -33.25 26.32
CA ALA A 104 31.61 -34.48 25.61
C ALA A 104 31.34 -34.16 24.15
N THR A 105 32.03 -34.83 23.22
CA THR A 105 31.78 -34.75 21.78
C THR A 105 31.27 -36.10 21.30
N LEU A 106 30.02 -36.15 20.85
CA LEU A 106 29.29 -37.40 20.61
C LEU A 106 28.97 -37.58 19.13
N TYR A 107 29.13 -38.83 18.67
CA TYR A 107 28.79 -39.30 17.34
C TYR A 107 28.05 -40.64 17.44
N GLY A 108 27.01 -40.84 16.64
CA GLY A 108 26.27 -42.08 16.70
C GLY A 108 25.00 -42.11 15.87
N LEU A 109 24.20 -43.15 16.11
CA LEU A 109 22.91 -43.41 15.46
C LEU A 109 21.85 -43.70 16.52
N MET A 110 20.63 -43.24 16.30
CA MET A 110 19.46 -43.53 17.12
C MET A 110 18.36 -44.18 16.26
N GLY A 111 17.81 -45.30 16.71
CA GLY A 111 16.74 -46.04 16.05
C GLY A 111 15.42 -45.95 16.83
N PHE A 112 14.29 -45.86 16.12
CA PHE A 112 12.99 -45.46 16.69
C PHE A 112 11.81 -46.36 16.29
N ASN A 113 12.02 -47.66 16.10
CA ASN A 113 10.95 -48.53 15.65
C ASN A 113 9.87 -48.75 16.73
N HIS A 114 8.61 -48.67 16.32
CA HIS A 114 7.43 -48.95 17.15
C HIS A 114 6.34 -49.65 16.31
N THR A 115 5.35 -50.28 16.95
CA THR A 115 4.30 -51.03 16.24
C THR A 115 3.55 -50.22 15.19
N LYS A 116 3.38 -48.91 15.41
CA LYS A 116 2.75 -47.97 14.47
C LYS A 116 3.73 -47.08 13.72
N PHE A 117 5.04 -47.18 13.97
CA PHE A 117 6.07 -46.39 13.30
C PHE A 117 7.21 -47.32 12.87
N ASN A 118 7.32 -47.54 11.57
CA ASN A 118 8.36 -48.40 11.00
C ASN A 118 9.35 -47.52 10.24
N SER A 119 10.58 -47.41 10.77
CA SER A 119 11.64 -46.64 10.11
C SER A 119 12.19 -47.32 8.86
N ASN A 120 11.87 -48.60 8.63
CA ASN A 120 12.38 -49.43 7.54
C ASN A 120 13.92 -49.42 7.45
N GLY A 121 14.58 -49.38 8.61
CA GLY A 121 16.04 -49.31 8.73
C GLY A 121 16.60 -47.90 8.81
N GLY A 122 15.75 -46.87 8.72
CA GLY A 122 16.11 -45.48 8.98
C GLY A 122 16.58 -45.29 10.43
N LYS A 123 17.70 -44.58 10.60
CA LYS A 123 18.26 -44.17 11.91
C LYS A 123 18.60 -42.68 11.86
N LEU A 124 18.41 -41.98 12.97
CA LEU A 124 18.88 -40.60 13.13
C LEU A 124 20.35 -40.62 13.50
N ALA A 125 21.20 -40.17 12.60
CA ALA A 125 22.59 -39.91 12.91
C ALA A 125 22.71 -38.61 13.69
N PHE A 126 23.58 -38.61 14.69
CA PHE A 126 24.04 -37.41 15.37
C PHE A 126 25.55 -37.33 15.23
N GLN A 127 26.04 -36.15 14.87
CA GLN A 127 27.46 -35.93 14.58
C GLN A 127 27.91 -34.66 15.27
N ASN A 128 29.09 -34.72 15.88
CA ASN A 128 29.72 -33.59 16.56
C ASN A 128 28.79 -32.90 17.56
N VAL A 129 28.00 -33.69 18.31
CA VAL A 129 27.15 -33.15 19.38
C VAL A 129 28.06 -32.83 20.56
N VAL A 130 28.28 -31.55 20.82
CA VAL A 130 29.20 -31.08 21.86
C VAL A 130 28.41 -30.60 23.06
N ILE A 131 28.57 -31.29 24.19
CA ILE A 131 27.97 -30.96 25.49
C ILE A 131 29.08 -30.49 26.43
N THR A 132 28.86 -29.36 27.10
CA THR A 132 29.80 -28.76 28.05
C THR A 132 29.11 -28.47 29.39
N THR A 133 29.90 -28.15 30.40
CA THR A 133 29.42 -27.87 31.77
C THR A 133 29.05 -26.42 32.03
N ASN A 134 29.29 -25.52 31.08
CA ASN A 134 28.99 -24.09 31.19
C ASN A 134 27.99 -23.69 30.10
N ALA A 135 27.10 -22.75 30.39
CA ALA A 135 26.19 -22.18 29.39
C ALA A 135 27.00 -21.72 28.16
N PRO A 136 26.58 -22.07 26.92
CA PRO A 136 25.26 -22.62 26.55
C PRO A 136 25.02 -24.13 26.83
N TYR A 137 25.97 -24.88 27.39
CA TYR A 137 25.91 -26.33 27.66
C TYR A 137 25.82 -27.24 26.43
N ILE A 138 25.21 -26.80 25.33
CA ILE A 138 25.35 -27.40 23.99
C ILE A 138 25.96 -26.34 23.08
N THR A 139 27.05 -26.69 22.40
CA THR A 139 27.76 -25.74 21.53
C THR A 139 27.81 -26.17 20.07
N ASN A 140 27.49 -27.43 19.77
CA ASN A 140 27.47 -27.95 18.40
C ASN A 140 26.62 -29.24 18.32
N GLY A 141 26.23 -29.61 17.10
CA GLY A 141 25.55 -30.86 16.81
C GLY A 141 24.82 -30.82 15.49
N VAL A 142 25.01 -31.84 14.65
CA VAL A 142 24.26 -32.03 13.41
C VAL A 142 23.48 -33.33 13.51
N PHE A 143 22.21 -33.29 13.14
CA PHE A 143 21.33 -34.45 13.11
C PHE A 143 20.81 -34.68 11.69
N SER A 144 20.83 -35.93 11.23
CA SER A 144 20.35 -36.31 9.90
C SER A 144 19.69 -37.69 9.93
N ILE A 145 18.70 -37.92 9.07
CA ILE A 145 18.15 -39.26 8.90
C ILE A 145 18.94 -40.01 7.84
N ASN A 146 19.53 -41.13 8.24
CA ASN A 146 20.20 -42.06 7.34
C ASN A 146 19.24 -43.20 7.03
N ASN A 147 18.69 -43.22 5.82
CA ASN A 147 17.95 -44.38 5.31
C ASN A 147 18.95 -45.37 4.72
N ILE A 148 19.23 -46.43 5.48
CA ILE A 148 20.30 -47.38 5.17
C ILE A 148 19.94 -48.28 3.97
N ASN A 149 18.65 -48.43 3.65
CA ASN A 149 18.16 -49.41 2.65
C ASN A 149 17.28 -48.81 1.53
N GLY A 150 17.18 -47.48 1.40
CA GLY A 150 16.31 -46.83 0.41
C GLY A 150 14.79 -47.01 0.60
N ASN A 151 14.38 -47.85 1.55
CA ASN A 151 12.97 -48.08 1.88
C ASN A 151 12.36 -46.90 2.64
N GLN A 152 11.13 -46.54 2.27
CA GLN A 152 10.43 -45.39 2.81
C GLN A 152 9.96 -45.63 4.25
N THR A 153 10.23 -44.70 5.17
CA THR A 153 9.68 -44.69 6.53
C THR A 153 8.14 -44.66 6.49
N LYS A 154 7.48 -45.41 7.36
CA LYS A 154 6.00 -45.49 7.42
C LYS A 154 5.46 -45.27 8.83
N SER A 155 4.31 -44.62 8.93
CA SER A 155 3.51 -44.55 10.16
C SER A 155 2.09 -45.03 9.88
N SER A 156 1.62 -46.03 10.62
CA SER A 156 0.30 -46.66 10.43
C SER A 156 0.01 -47.03 8.97
N HIS A 157 1.02 -47.59 8.28
CA HIS A 157 1.04 -47.94 6.85
C HIS A 157 1.16 -46.76 5.86
N PHE A 158 0.98 -45.52 6.31
CA PHE A 158 1.19 -44.36 5.45
C PHE A 158 2.67 -44.05 5.28
N PRO A 159 3.13 -43.80 4.05
CA PRO A 159 4.45 -43.25 3.81
C PRO A 159 4.66 -41.90 4.49
N ILE A 160 5.80 -41.74 5.16
CA ILE A 160 6.18 -40.47 5.79
C ILE A 160 7.58 -40.03 5.38
N SER A 161 7.81 -38.72 5.42
CA SER A 161 9.11 -38.08 5.27
C SER A 161 9.38 -37.20 6.49
N ILE A 162 10.61 -37.23 6.98
CA ILE A 162 11.05 -36.39 8.11
C ILE A 162 12.20 -35.53 7.61
N ASN A 163 12.02 -34.22 7.68
CA ASN A 163 12.93 -33.21 7.14
C ASN A 163 13.23 -32.15 8.21
N GLU A 164 14.11 -31.19 7.89
CA GLU A 164 14.35 -29.99 8.69
C GLU A 164 14.68 -30.27 10.17
N ILE A 165 15.52 -31.29 10.40
CA ILE A 165 15.93 -31.65 11.75
C ILE A 165 16.85 -30.57 12.29
N THR A 166 16.40 -29.93 13.36
CA THR A 166 17.10 -28.82 14.03
C THR A 166 17.37 -29.21 15.47
N PHE A 167 18.58 -28.89 15.94
CA PHE A 167 18.96 -29.07 17.33
C PHE A 167 19.74 -27.85 17.78
N GLY A 168 19.42 -27.32 18.95
CA GLY A 168 20.08 -26.13 19.44
C GLY A 168 19.49 -25.63 20.75
N ILE A 169 19.60 -24.32 20.96
CA ILE A 169 19.13 -23.64 22.16
C ILE A 169 18.25 -22.48 21.73
N ASP A 170 17.05 -22.43 22.29
CA ASP A 170 16.07 -21.36 22.12
C ASP A 170 15.78 -20.74 23.49
N GLN A 171 16.05 -19.44 23.64
CA GLN A 171 15.86 -18.69 24.89
C GLN A 171 16.47 -19.39 26.13
N GLY A 172 17.64 -20.02 25.98
CA GLY A 172 18.35 -20.72 27.05
C GLY A 172 17.88 -22.16 27.32
N ALA A 173 16.89 -22.65 26.58
CA ALA A 173 16.37 -24.01 26.67
C ALA A 173 16.82 -24.86 25.48
N PRO A 174 17.21 -26.13 25.67
CA PRO A 174 17.56 -27.03 24.57
C PRO A 174 16.30 -27.39 23.77
N VAL A 175 16.41 -27.33 22.45
CA VAL A 175 15.32 -27.64 21.53
C VAL A 175 15.75 -28.64 20.48
N PHE A 176 14.85 -29.55 20.13
CA PHE A 176 15.00 -30.48 19.02
C PHE A 176 13.74 -30.43 18.16
N GLY A 177 13.85 -29.90 16.95
CA GLY A 177 12.74 -29.70 16.03
C GLY A 177 12.88 -30.54 14.76
N PHE A 178 11.76 -30.91 14.15
CA PHE A 178 11.73 -31.59 12.86
C PHE A 178 10.35 -31.45 12.20
N SER A 179 10.32 -31.54 10.88
CA SER A 179 9.10 -31.50 10.07
C SER A 179 8.75 -32.90 9.58
N ILE A 180 7.50 -33.33 9.75
CA ILE A 180 6.97 -34.61 9.25
C ILE A 180 5.96 -34.33 8.15
N THR A 181 6.07 -35.03 7.02
CA THR A 181 5.05 -35.03 5.95
C THR A 181 4.53 -36.45 5.72
N ILE A 182 3.22 -36.61 5.69
CA ILE A 182 2.52 -37.88 5.42
C ILE A 182 1.94 -37.81 4.01
N ASN A 183 2.18 -38.85 3.20
CA ASN A 183 1.49 -39.03 1.93
C ASN A 183 0.20 -39.84 2.15
N LEU A 184 -0.93 -39.30 1.68
CA LEU A 184 -2.26 -39.89 1.82
C LEU A 184 -2.84 -40.40 0.48
N SER A 185 -2.03 -40.42 -0.58
CA SER A 185 -2.41 -40.82 -1.92
C SER A 185 -1.59 -42.00 -2.42
N ASP A 186 -2.27 -42.95 -3.08
CA ASP A 186 -1.64 -44.13 -3.68
C ASP A 186 -1.21 -43.93 -5.14
N GLN A 187 -1.63 -42.81 -5.77
CA GLN A 187 -1.43 -42.52 -7.19
C GLN A 187 -0.36 -41.44 -7.38
N ALA A 188 0.60 -41.67 -8.26
CA ALA A 188 1.70 -40.72 -8.52
C ALA A 188 1.25 -39.40 -9.18
N SER A 189 0.08 -39.38 -9.85
CA SER A 189 -0.45 -38.21 -10.57
C SER A 189 -1.37 -37.31 -9.74
N ASN A 190 -1.84 -37.80 -8.59
CA ASN A 190 -2.69 -37.05 -7.66
C ASN A 190 -2.10 -37.16 -6.27
N CYS A 191 -1.32 -36.15 -5.88
CA CYS A 191 -0.61 -36.17 -4.61
C CYS A 191 -1.43 -35.42 -3.55
N LEU A 192 -1.85 -36.10 -2.49
CA LEU A 192 -2.35 -35.48 -1.26
C LEU A 192 -1.33 -35.74 -0.15
N SER A 193 -0.84 -34.67 0.45
CA SER A 193 0.06 -34.76 1.60
C SER A 193 -0.32 -33.80 2.71
N VAL A 194 -0.05 -34.21 3.94
CA VAL A 194 -0.26 -33.41 5.15
C VAL A 194 1.06 -33.33 5.90
N GLY A 195 1.51 -32.12 6.19
CA GLY A 195 2.74 -31.84 6.92
C GLY A 195 2.48 -31.25 8.31
N THR A 196 3.44 -31.40 9.21
CA THR A 196 3.48 -30.68 10.49
C THR A 196 4.93 -30.46 10.92
N SER A 197 5.17 -29.42 11.69
CA SER A 197 6.47 -29.15 12.30
C SER A 197 6.34 -29.24 13.83
N ILE A 198 7.19 -30.07 14.43
CA ILE A 198 7.17 -30.39 15.86
C ILE A 198 8.46 -29.87 16.47
N LEU A 199 8.36 -29.23 17.63
CA LEU A 199 9.47 -28.79 18.45
C LEU A 199 9.39 -29.43 19.83
N LEU A 200 10.40 -30.21 20.19
CA LEU A 200 10.58 -30.74 21.54
C LEU A 200 11.41 -29.72 22.33
N LYS A 201 10.83 -29.16 23.40
CA LYS A 201 11.52 -28.22 24.29
C LYS A 201 11.91 -28.94 25.57
N GLY A 202 13.17 -28.82 25.94
CA GLY A 202 13.68 -29.22 27.26
C GLY A 202 13.79 -28.02 28.19
N LYS A 203 14.07 -28.29 29.46
CA LYS A 203 14.34 -27.30 30.50
C LYS A 203 15.63 -27.67 31.21
N ILE A 204 16.47 -26.66 31.50
CA ILE A 204 17.70 -26.82 32.28
C ILE A 204 17.52 -26.07 33.60
N ASP A 205 17.26 -26.82 34.67
CA ASP A 205 17.26 -26.27 36.02
C ASP A 205 18.68 -26.23 36.56
N THR A 206 19.12 -25.10 37.09
CA THR A 206 20.44 -24.96 37.73
C THR A 206 20.27 -24.80 39.23
N TYR A 207 21.02 -25.58 40.00
CA TYR A 207 21.05 -25.46 41.46
C TYR A 207 22.50 -25.52 41.96
N GLN A 208 22.78 -24.77 43.02
CA GLN A 208 24.08 -24.78 43.66
C GLN A 208 24.22 -26.05 44.51
N LYS A 209 25.35 -26.73 44.37
CA LYS A 209 25.74 -27.81 45.28
C LYS A 209 27.09 -27.47 45.89
N SER A 210 27.12 -27.47 47.21
CA SER A 210 28.35 -27.26 47.98
C SER A 210 28.86 -28.61 48.48
N TYR A 211 30.14 -28.87 48.26
CA TYR A 211 30.84 -29.97 48.92
C TYR A 211 31.62 -29.42 50.11
N THR A 212 31.35 -29.96 51.29
CA THR A 212 32.05 -29.63 52.53
C THR A 212 33.20 -30.62 52.72
N GLY A 213 34.42 -30.12 52.56
CA GLY A 213 35.69 -30.80 52.86
C GLY A 213 36.76 -29.74 53.22
N ASP A 214 38.03 -30.14 53.31
CA ASP A 214 39.14 -29.23 53.70
C ASP A 214 39.29 -28.00 52.78
N LEU A 215 38.80 -28.11 51.55
CA LEU A 215 38.60 -26.99 50.62
C LEU A 215 37.11 -26.98 50.18
N PRO A 216 36.27 -26.10 50.74
CA PRO A 216 34.87 -26.05 50.34
C PRO A 216 34.74 -25.54 48.91
N VAL A 217 34.04 -26.31 48.06
CA VAL A 217 33.77 -25.94 46.66
C VAL A 217 32.27 -25.91 46.43
N THR A 218 31.80 -24.80 45.89
CA THR A 218 30.41 -24.61 45.44
C THR A 218 30.39 -24.55 43.93
N TYR A 219 29.53 -25.35 43.30
CA TYR A 219 29.40 -25.39 41.85
C TYR A 219 27.94 -25.51 41.44
N ASN A 220 27.65 -24.97 40.26
CA ASN A 220 26.34 -25.09 39.62
C ASN A 220 26.19 -26.49 39.05
N LYS A 221 25.17 -27.21 39.52
CA LYS A 221 24.72 -28.47 38.93
C LYS A 221 23.50 -28.20 38.07
N THR A 222 23.49 -28.77 36.88
CA THR A 222 22.34 -28.71 35.98
C THR A 222 21.52 -29.99 36.06
N ARG A 223 20.19 -29.86 35.94
CA ARG A 223 19.26 -30.96 35.73
C ARG A 223 18.45 -30.66 34.49
N TRP A 224 18.44 -31.63 33.57
CA TRP A 224 17.77 -31.53 32.29
C TRP A 224 16.49 -32.33 32.37
N THR A 225 15.38 -31.71 32.02
CA THR A 225 14.07 -32.37 31.96
C THR A 225 13.39 -32.03 30.64
N PHE A 226 12.53 -32.92 30.19
CA PHE A 226 11.57 -32.58 29.14
C PHE A 226 10.58 -31.55 29.68
N ASP A 227 10.26 -30.52 28.89
CA ASP A 227 9.28 -29.49 29.23
C ASP A 227 7.97 -29.73 28.48
N LYS A 228 7.98 -29.55 27.16
CA LYS A 228 6.78 -29.71 26.32
C LYS A 228 7.08 -30.07 24.87
N VAL A 229 6.06 -30.60 24.19
CA VAL A 229 5.99 -30.69 22.73
C VAL A 229 5.20 -29.50 22.23
N THR A 230 5.72 -28.78 21.24
CA THR A 230 5.03 -27.70 20.55
C THR A 230 4.80 -28.11 19.10
N ILE A 231 3.61 -27.84 18.57
CA ILE A 231 3.30 -27.99 17.15
C ILE A 231 3.30 -26.59 16.56
N ASN A 232 4.19 -26.32 15.61
CA ASN A 232 4.30 -25.00 15.00
C ASN A 232 3.19 -24.76 13.97
N GLY A 233 2.69 -25.82 13.35
CA GLY A 233 1.64 -25.74 12.34
C GLY A 233 1.33 -27.05 11.65
N VAL A 234 0.32 -27.01 10.80
CA VAL A 234 -0.13 -28.09 9.92
C VAL A 234 -0.20 -27.55 8.49
N SER A 235 0.28 -28.31 7.52
CA SER A 235 0.16 -27.98 6.11
C SER A 235 -0.59 -29.07 5.37
N VAL A 236 -1.27 -28.69 4.29
CA VAL A 236 -1.89 -29.61 3.34
C VAL A 236 -1.44 -29.21 1.94
N ASN A 237 -1.12 -30.19 1.11
CA ASN A 237 -0.76 -29.98 -0.28
C ASN A 237 -1.49 -31.01 -1.14
N ILE A 238 -2.28 -30.51 -2.08
CA ILE A 238 -3.03 -31.28 -3.06
C ILE A 238 -2.54 -30.86 -4.45
N GLN A 239 -2.05 -31.82 -5.21
CA GLN A 239 -1.71 -31.64 -6.62
C GLN A 239 -2.53 -32.62 -7.44
N THR A 240 -3.38 -32.10 -8.31
CA THR A 240 -4.15 -32.89 -9.28
C THR A 240 -3.99 -32.29 -10.67
N SER A 241 -4.41 -33.02 -11.70
CA SER A 241 -4.46 -32.49 -13.06
C SER A 241 -5.36 -31.25 -13.24
N PRO A 242 -6.61 -31.20 -12.70
CA PRO A 242 -7.47 -30.02 -12.86
C PRO A 242 -7.16 -28.84 -11.93
N PHE A 243 -6.63 -29.08 -10.73
CA PHE A 243 -6.35 -28.02 -9.76
C PHE A 243 -5.21 -28.38 -8.79
N THR A 244 -4.63 -27.34 -8.19
CA THR A 244 -3.70 -27.47 -7.07
C THR A 244 -4.22 -26.68 -5.87
N LEU A 245 -4.00 -27.20 -4.67
CA LEU A 245 -4.39 -26.55 -3.42
C LEU A 245 -3.25 -26.68 -2.40
N SER A 246 -2.81 -25.56 -1.84
CA SER A 246 -1.85 -25.55 -0.72
C SER A 246 -2.46 -24.81 0.45
N GLY A 247 -2.43 -25.41 1.63
CA GLY A 247 -2.96 -24.84 2.84
C GLY A 247 -1.98 -24.93 3.99
N THR A 248 -2.00 -23.96 4.89
CA THR A 248 -1.22 -23.97 6.13
C THR A 248 -2.07 -23.41 7.27
N ILE A 249 -1.88 -23.95 8.47
CA ILE A 249 -2.29 -23.39 9.74
C ILE A 249 -1.03 -23.27 10.59
N LEU A 250 -0.76 -22.10 11.13
CA LEU A 250 0.38 -21.81 12.00
C LEU A 250 -0.15 -21.39 13.37
N PHE A 251 0.44 -21.94 14.43
CA PHE A 251 0.12 -21.58 15.80
C PHE A 251 1.16 -20.58 16.32
N ARG A 252 0.68 -19.52 16.97
CA ARG A 252 1.51 -18.48 17.60
C ARG A 252 1.12 -18.37 19.06
N ASP A 253 2.13 -18.46 19.91
CA ASP A 253 2.01 -18.24 21.35
C ASP A 253 2.71 -16.92 21.69
N ASN A 254 2.02 -16.00 22.37
CA ASN A 254 2.55 -14.69 22.81
C ASN A 254 3.20 -13.85 21.68
N ASP A 255 2.55 -13.75 20.52
CA ASP A 255 2.99 -12.85 19.44
C ASP A 255 2.92 -11.36 19.90
N PRO A 256 3.90 -10.50 19.58
CA PRO A 256 3.90 -9.11 20.02
C PRO A 256 2.73 -8.25 19.54
N VAL A 257 2.07 -8.64 18.45
CA VAL A 257 0.94 -7.91 17.85
C VAL A 257 -0.38 -8.65 18.08
N TYR A 258 -0.33 -9.98 18.02
CA TYR A 258 -1.52 -10.83 18.02
C TYR A 258 -1.70 -11.66 19.31
N GLY A 259 -0.74 -11.64 20.23
CA GLY A 259 -0.81 -12.51 21.41
C GLY A 259 -0.93 -13.99 21.01
N ASP A 260 -1.89 -14.69 21.60
CA ASP A 260 -2.18 -16.08 21.25
C ASP A 260 -3.13 -16.15 20.05
N ALA A 261 -2.64 -16.69 18.94
CA ALA A 261 -3.38 -16.73 17.68
C ALA A 261 -3.01 -17.91 16.79
N PHE A 262 -3.92 -18.27 15.90
CA PHE A 262 -3.62 -19.18 14.80
C PHE A 262 -3.93 -18.53 13.46
N PHE A 263 -2.99 -18.69 12.53
CA PHE A 263 -3.02 -18.11 11.19
C PHE A 263 -3.24 -19.21 10.17
N GLY A 264 -4.21 -19.04 9.30
CA GLY A 264 -4.47 -19.94 8.18
C GLY A 264 -4.17 -19.27 6.85
N ASN A 265 -3.65 -20.02 5.89
CA ASN A 265 -3.59 -19.60 4.50
C ASN A 265 -4.01 -20.77 3.61
N LEU A 266 -4.75 -20.48 2.54
CA LEU A 266 -5.20 -21.42 1.53
C LEU A 266 -5.00 -20.82 0.15
N ASN A 267 -4.27 -21.48 -0.73
CA ASN A 267 -4.11 -21.11 -2.13
C ASN A 267 -4.71 -22.19 -3.02
N LEU A 268 -5.55 -21.80 -3.97
CA LEU A 268 -6.19 -22.67 -4.96
C LEU A 268 -5.84 -22.16 -6.37
N SER A 269 -5.30 -23.02 -7.22
CA SER A 269 -5.05 -22.70 -8.63
C SER A 269 -5.78 -23.68 -9.53
N ILE A 270 -6.48 -23.14 -10.54
CA ILE A 270 -7.20 -23.88 -11.58
C ILE A 270 -6.73 -23.32 -12.93
N PRO A 271 -5.67 -23.88 -13.56
CA PRO A 271 -4.94 -23.26 -14.69
C PRO A 271 -5.76 -22.90 -15.94
N LYS A 272 -7.00 -23.37 -16.07
CA LYS A 272 -7.89 -23.08 -17.21
C LYS A 272 -9.08 -22.17 -16.87
N ILE A 273 -9.25 -21.82 -15.58
CA ILE A 273 -10.37 -21.03 -15.09
C ILE A 273 -9.88 -19.72 -14.46
N MET A 274 -8.70 -19.75 -13.83
CA MET A 274 -8.10 -18.59 -13.17
C MET A 274 -6.67 -18.41 -13.67
N ASP A 275 -6.35 -17.20 -14.13
CA ASP A 275 -5.00 -16.84 -14.61
C ASP A 275 -3.98 -16.81 -13.47
N ASN A 276 -4.45 -16.61 -12.23
CA ASN A 276 -3.66 -16.55 -11.01
C ASN A 276 -4.30 -17.42 -9.91
N PRO A 277 -3.55 -17.88 -8.90
CA PRO A 277 -4.15 -18.57 -7.76
C PRO A 277 -5.12 -17.66 -6.98
N ALA A 278 -6.23 -18.22 -6.50
CA ALA A 278 -7.02 -17.62 -5.44
C ALA A 278 -6.33 -17.87 -4.10
N SER A 279 -6.22 -16.84 -3.26
CA SER A 279 -5.62 -16.93 -1.93
C SER A 279 -6.62 -16.48 -0.87
N ILE A 280 -6.76 -17.24 0.20
CA ILE A 280 -7.54 -16.88 1.39
C ILE A 280 -6.59 -16.95 2.58
N SER A 281 -6.61 -15.93 3.40
CA SER A 281 -5.83 -15.85 4.63
C SER A 281 -6.75 -15.53 5.80
N VAL A 282 -6.54 -16.20 6.91
CA VAL A 282 -7.35 -16.03 8.12
C VAL A 282 -6.44 -15.88 9.33
N CYS A 283 -6.92 -15.16 10.32
CA CYS A 283 -6.34 -15.17 11.66
C CYS A 283 -7.49 -15.26 12.65
N PHE A 284 -7.30 -16.09 13.67
CA PHE A 284 -8.16 -16.13 14.83
C PHE A 284 -7.27 -15.98 16.05
N GLY A 285 -7.54 -14.99 16.88
CA GLY A 285 -6.75 -14.74 18.07
C GLY A 285 -7.61 -14.42 19.28
N SER A 286 -6.97 -14.50 20.44
CA SER A 286 -7.59 -14.25 21.73
C SER A 286 -6.67 -13.39 22.58
N GLU A 287 -7.18 -12.22 22.96
CA GLU A 287 -6.63 -11.42 24.06
C GLU A 287 -7.34 -11.81 25.37
N PRO A 288 -6.81 -11.41 26.55
CA PRO A 288 -7.44 -11.70 27.84
C PRO A 288 -8.89 -11.20 27.96
N THR A 289 -9.25 -10.13 27.22
CA THR A 289 -10.54 -9.45 27.36
C THR A 289 -11.47 -9.60 26.14
N TYR A 290 -10.96 -10.02 24.98
CA TYR A 290 -11.77 -10.20 23.77
C TYR A 290 -11.11 -11.17 22.78
N ARG A 291 -11.93 -11.69 21.86
CA ARG A 291 -11.47 -12.52 20.74
C ARG A 291 -11.59 -11.73 19.46
N TYR A 292 -10.77 -12.02 18.48
CA TYR A 292 -10.78 -11.29 17.22
C TYR A 292 -10.49 -12.25 16.06
N PHE A 293 -10.91 -11.86 14.85
CA PHE A 293 -10.53 -12.59 13.65
C PHE A 293 -10.51 -11.70 12.42
N TYR A 294 -9.82 -12.14 11.37
CA TYR A 294 -10.07 -11.67 10.01
C TYR A 294 -10.13 -12.86 9.05
N LEU A 295 -10.87 -12.66 7.96
CA LEU A 295 -10.81 -13.47 6.75
C LEU A 295 -10.59 -12.51 5.59
N ASP A 296 -9.48 -12.69 4.89
CA ASP A 296 -9.06 -11.86 3.77
C ASP A 296 -8.84 -12.74 2.54
N ALA A 297 -9.40 -12.34 1.41
CA ALA A 297 -9.37 -13.11 0.18
C ALA A 297 -8.79 -12.28 -0.97
N LYS A 298 -8.11 -12.95 -1.88
CA LYS A 298 -7.70 -12.44 -3.20
C LYS A 298 -8.10 -13.45 -4.24
N ILE A 299 -9.11 -13.13 -5.04
CA ILE A 299 -9.74 -14.06 -5.95
C ILE A 299 -9.75 -13.46 -7.36
N PRO A 300 -8.94 -13.99 -8.29
CA PRO A 300 -8.95 -13.61 -9.71
C PRO A 300 -10.04 -14.40 -10.44
N VAL A 301 -11.29 -13.92 -10.33
CA VAL A 301 -12.45 -14.56 -10.96
C VAL A 301 -13.12 -13.65 -11.97
N ALA A 302 -13.47 -14.20 -13.13
CA ALA A 302 -14.34 -13.55 -14.09
C ALA A 302 -15.76 -14.10 -13.96
N PHE A 303 -16.68 -13.32 -13.38
CA PHE A 303 -18.11 -13.68 -13.36
C PHE A 303 -18.99 -12.51 -13.80
N PRO A 304 -19.92 -12.73 -14.75
CA PRO A 304 -20.92 -11.72 -15.14
C PRO A 304 -21.92 -11.47 -14.02
N LEU A 305 -22.31 -10.21 -13.81
CA LEU A 305 -23.35 -9.81 -12.86
C LEU A 305 -24.75 -9.99 -13.46
N GLY A 306 -25.19 -11.24 -13.59
CA GLY A 306 -26.54 -11.58 -14.05
C GLY A 306 -26.89 -10.89 -15.38
N ASN A 307 -27.96 -10.09 -15.37
CA ASN A 307 -28.44 -9.35 -16.54
C ASN A 307 -27.77 -7.96 -16.71
N LEU A 308 -26.89 -7.55 -15.80
CA LEU A 308 -26.11 -6.33 -15.96
C LEU A 308 -24.93 -6.63 -16.90
N PRO A 309 -24.60 -5.73 -17.85
CA PRO A 309 -23.48 -5.92 -18.77
C PRO A 309 -22.14 -5.61 -18.08
N ILE A 310 -21.95 -6.09 -16.85
CA ILE A 310 -20.77 -5.89 -16.02
C ILE A 310 -20.20 -7.25 -15.66
N THR A 311 -18.91 -7.44 -15.87
CA THR A 311 -18.15 -8.60 -15.40
C THR A 311 -17.20 -8.14 -14.31
N ILE A 312 -17.32 -8.75 -13.14
CA ILE A 312 -16.28 -8.64 -12.09
C ILE A 312 -15.13 -9.53 -12.55
N THR A 313 -13.92 -8.96 -12.59
CA THR A 313 -12.69 -9.65 -13.02
C THR A 313 -11.78 -9.99 -11.85
N ARG A 314 -12.01 -9.39 -10.68
CA ARG A 314 -11.24 -9.63 -9.48
C ARG A 314 -11.98 -9.21 -8.23
N LEU A 315 -11.76 -9.93 -7.14
CA LEU A 315 -12.24 -9.60 -5.79
C LEU A 315 -11.06 -9.67 -4.82
N ILE A 316 -10.87 -8.63 -4.00
CA ILE A 316 -9.90 -8.65 -2.90
C ILE A 316 -10.51 -8.09 -1.61
N GLY A 317 -9.88 -8.38 -0.48
CA GLY A 317 -10.24 -7.82 0.82
C GLY A 317 -10.99 -8.82 1.69
N GLY A 318 -11.56 -8.34 2.78
CA GLY A 318 -11.94 -9.21 3.88
C GLY A 318 -13.00 -8.68 4.83
N ILE A 319 -13.49 -9.61 5.65
CA ILE A 319 -14.31 -9.35 6.82
C ILE A 319 -13.47 -9.55 8.07
N TYR A 320 -13.77 -8.79 9.11
CA TYR A 320 -12.98 -8.82 10.32
C TYR A 320 -13.81 -8.47 11.54
N TYR A 321 -13.40 -8.97 12.71
CA TYR A 321 -14.06 -8.83 13.99
C TYR A 321 -13.06 -8.45 15.08
N HIS A 322 -13.31 -7.36 15.82
CA HIS A 322 -12.34 -6.79 16.77
C HIS A 322 -10.93 -6.58 16.20
N MET A 323 -10.90 -6.18 14.94
CA MET A 323 -9.70 -5.88 14.16
C MET A 323 -9.94 -4.60 13.37
N LYS A 324 -8.87 -4.00 12.86
CA LYS A 324 -8.93 -2.93 11.87
C LYS A 324 -7.82 -3.12 10.83
N PRO A 325 -8.07 -2.80 9.54
CA PRO A 325 -7.00 -2.73 8.55
C PRO A 325 -5.97 -1.66 8.95
N ASP A 326 -4.68 -2.00 8.90
CA ASP A 326 -3.60 -1.07 9.19
C ASP A 326 -3.35 -0.16 7.98
N LYS A 327 -3.77 1.11 8.11
CA LYS A 327 -3.49 2.28 7.26
C LYS A 327 -3.21 2.00 5.77
N THR A 328 -4.11 1.33 5.06
CA THR A 328 -4.19 1.49 3.61
C THR A 328 -5.18 2.61 3.31
N SER A 329 -4.69 3.72 2.74
CA SER A 329 -5.59 4.74 2.20
C SER A 329 -6.48 4.12 1.13
N GLU A 330 -7.63 4.73 0.83
CA GLU A 330 -8.51 4.25 -0.25
C GLU A 330 -7.73 4.12 -1.58
N THR A 331 -6.79 5.02 -1.81
CA THR A 331 -5.92 5.02 -3.00
C THR A 331 -4.95 3.84 -2.99
N ASP A 332 -4.35 3.51 -1.84
CA ASP A 332 -3.45 2.35 -1.73
C ASP A 332 -4.22 1.05 -1.96
N PHE A 333 -5.44 0.94 -1.43
CA PHE A 333 -6.26 -0.25 -1.61
C PHE A 333 -6.75 -0.41 -3.06
N ILE A 334 -7.12 0.68 -3.74
CA ILE A 334 -7.42 0.67 -5.18
C ILE A 334 -6.17 0.33 -6.00
N ALA A 335 -4.97 0.79 -5.61
CA ALA A 335 -3.72 0.41 -6.27
C ALA A 335 -3.36 -1.08 -6.07
N LEU A 336 -3.60 -1.63 -4.88
CA LEU A 336 -3.48 -3.07 -4.60
C LEU A 336 -4.49 -3.88 -5.43
N THR A 337 -5.67 -3.28 -5.66
CA THR A 337 -6.69 -3.79 -6.56
C THR A 337 -6.11 -3.83 -7.99
N GLN A 338 -5.64 -2.72 -8.53
CA GLN A 338 -5.10 -2.66 -9.90
C GLN A 338 -3.89 -3.58 -10.17
N ASN A 339 -2.99 -3.74 -9.20
CA ASN A 339 -1.69 -4.39 -9.40
C ASN A 339 -1.61 -5.82 -8.84
N TYR A 340 -2.74 -6.51 -8.69
CA TYR A 340 -2.73 -7.87 -8.18
C TYR A 340 -1.86 -8.79 -9.04
N ASN A 341 -0.88 -9.42 -8.39
CA ASN A 341 0.14 -10.25 -9.03
C ASN A 341 0.02 -11.75 -8.68
N GLY A 342 -1.11 -12.20 -8.11
CA GLY A 342 -1.27 -13.60 -7.74
C GLY A 342 -0.51 -14.02 -6.47
N ALA A 343 0.14 -13.09 -5.77
CA ALA A 343 0.95 -13.43 -4.59
C ALA A 343 0.10 -13.89 -3.40
N ALA A 344 0.51 -15.01 -2.80
CA ALA A 344 -0.09 -15.56 -1.59
C ALA A 344 0.01 -14.59 -0.39
N GLY A 345 -0.94 -14.72 0.53
CA GLY A 345 -1.02 -13.93 1.77
C GLY A 345 -2.12 -12.87 1.74
N ASN A 346 -2.19 -12.04 2.77
CA ASN A 346 -3.25 -11.04 2.92
C ASN A 346 -3.15 -9.90 1.88
N ALA A 347 -4.29 -9.32 1.50
CA ALA A 347 -4.38 -8.05 0.77
C ALA A 347 -4.14 -6.86 1.68
N MET A 348 -4.55 -6.98 2.96
CA MET A 348 -4.34 -5.96 3.97
C MET A 348 -3.67 -6.55 5.21
N VAL A 349 -2.91 -5.71 5.91
CA VAL A 349 -2.47 -6.01 7.28
C VAL A 349 -3.60 -5.62 8.22
N TYR A 350 -3.91 -6.46 9.20
CA TYR A 350 -4.96 -6.19 10.19
C TYR A 350 -4.34 -6.18 11.58
N VAL A 351 -4.81 -5.29 12.46
CA VAL A 351 -4.36 -5.23 13.85
C VAL A 351 -5.55 -5.34 14.81
N PRO A 352 -5.40 -6.06 15.94
CA PRO A 352 -6.45 -6.13 16.96
C PRO A 352 -6.91 -4.75 17.43
N SER A 353 -8.23 -4.59 17.58
CA SER A 353 -8.85 -3.34 18.03
C SER A 353 -10.17 -3.60 18.75
N PRO A 354 -10.27 -3.37 20.07
CA PRO A 354 -11.48 -3.68 20.85
C PRO A 354 -12.66 -2.74 20.54
N THR A 355 -12.42 -1.60 19.88
CA THR A 355 -13.44 -0.59 19.58
C THR A 355 -14.27 -0.88 18.33
N VAL A 356 -13.80 -1.81 17.47
CA VAL A 356 -14.49 -2.22 16.25
C VAL A 356 -15.19 -3.54 16.53
N SER A 357 -16.48 -3.67 16.24
CA SER A 357 -17.17 -4.96 16.37
C SER A 357 -16.91 -5.80 15.13
N VAL A 358 -17.59 -5.49 14.03
CA VAL A 358 -17.42 -6.15 12.73
C VAL A 358 -17.05 -5.08 11.70
N GLY A 359 -16.23 -5.43 10.73
CA GLY A 359 -16.04 -4.61 9.54
C GLY A 359 -15.81 -5.43 8.29
N LEU A 360 -16.01 -4.77 7.16
CA LEU A 360 -15.81 -5.24 5.81
C LEU A 360 -14.96 -4.21 5.10
N LYS A 361 -13.88 -4.63 4.45
CA LYS A 361 -13.16 -3.81 3.49
C LYS A 361 -12.84 -4.67 2.28
N SER A 362 -13.51 -4.41 1.17
CA SER A 362 -13.50 -5.24 -0.03
C SER A 362 -13.28 -4.38 -1.26
N GLY A 363 -12.64 -4.94 -2.29
CA GLY A 363 -12.39 -4.29 -3.55
C GLY A 363 -12.70 -5.20 -4.71
N ILE A 364 -13.21 -4.63 -5.79
CA ILE A 364 -13.47 -5.34 -7.04
C ILE A 364 -12.83 -4.60 -8.21
N SER A 365 -12.35 -5.36 -9.20
CA SER A 365 -12.13 -4.84 -10.55
C SER A 365 -13.27 -5.28 -11.44
N TYR A 366 -13.72 -4.41 -12.34
CA TYR A 366 -14.83 -4.69 -13.23
C TYR A 366 -14.62 -4.14 -14.63
N LYS A 367 -15.34 -4.70 -15.59
CA LYS A 367 -15.37 -4.25 -16.99
C LYS A 367 -16.77 -4.37 -17.58
N PHE A 368 -17.04 -3.58 -18.60
CA PHE A 368 -18.19 -3.80 -19.48
C PHE A 368 -18.05 -5.14 -20.21
N SER A 369 -19.08 -5.99 -20.13
CA SER A 369 -18.99 -7.40 -20.57
C SER A 369 -18.79 -7.58 -22.08
N PRO A 370 -19.44 -6.81 -22.99
CA PRO A 370 -19.23 -6.95 -24.43
C PRO A 370 -17.78 -6.68 -24.87
N ASN A 371 -17.15 -5.66 -24.29
CA ASN A 371 -15.72 -5.38 -24.38
C ASN A 371 -15.36 -4.30 -23.33
N GLU A 372 -14.09 -4.25 -22.90
CA GLU A 372 -13.66 -3.38 -21.79
C GLU A 372 -13.46 -1.89 -22.16
N ILE A 373 -13.58 -1.53 -23.43
CA ILE A 373 -13.22 -0.20 -23.95
C ILE A 373 -14.18 0.91 -23.48
N PRO A 374 -15.52 0.75 -23.53
CA PRO A 374 -16.47 1.76 -23.09
C PRO A 374 -16.27 2.15 -21.63
N TYR A 375 -16.08 1.18 -20.75
CA TYR A 375 -15.67 1.43 -19.38
C TYR A 375 -15.10 0.18 -18.71
N ASN A 376 -14.16 0.43 -17.82
CA ASN A 376 -13.64 -0.51 -16.84
C ASN A 376 -13.18 0.28 -15.61
N GLY A 377 -13.07 -0.38 -14.46
CA GLY A 377 -12.76 0.34 -13.23
C GLY A 377 -12.42 -0.56 -12.06
N ASP A 378 -12.20 0.08 -10.93
CA ASP A 378 -11.91 -0.54 -9.64
C ASP A 378 -12.76 0.15 -8.59
N LEU A 379 -13.45 -0.62 -7.75
CA LEU A 379 -14.26 -0.13 -6.64
C LEU A 379 -13.74 -0.72 -5.34
N MET A 380 -13.82 0.05 -4.26
CA MET A 380 -13.61 -0.35 -2.89
C MET A 380 -14.88 -0.05 -2.10
N LEU A 381 -15.35 -1.02 -1.33
CA LEU A 381 -16.38 -0.86 -0.31
C LEU A 381 -15.75 -1.05 1.06
N GLU A 382 -15.98 -0.09 1.95
CA GLU A 382 -15.64 -0.17 3.37
C GLU A 382 -16.92 0.01 4.20
N ALA A 383 -17.16 -0.85 5.17
CA ALA A 383 -18.25 -0.71 6.13
C ALA A 383 -17.76 -1.20 7.49
N ASN A 384 -17.97 -0.44 8.55
CA ASN A 384 -17.64 -0.85 9.91
C ASN A 384 -18.79 -0.64 10.89
N PHE A 385 -18.82 -1.49 11.92
CA PHE A 385 -19.78 -1.45 13.00
C PHE A 385 -19.04 -1.21 14.32
N THR A 386 -19.61 -0.32 15.13
CA THR A 386 -19.10 0.03 16.46
C THR A 386 -19.26 -1.14 17.44
N ALA A 387 -18.52 -1.12 18.55
CA ALA A 387 -18.62 -2.13 19.60
C ALA A 387 -20.04 -2.31 20.17
N SER A 388 -20.90 -1.28 20.11
CA SER A 388 -22.31 -1.33 20.53
C SER A 388 -23.27 -1.90 19.46
N GLY A 389 -22.75 -2.29 18.29
CA GLY A 389 -23.55 -2.82 17.17
C GLY A 389 -24.15 -1.77 16.24
N GLY A 390 -23.96 -0.47 16.52
CA GLY A 390 -24.35 0.60 15.61
C GLY A 390 -23.44 0.68 14.37
N LEU A 391 -23.99 1.12 13.23
CA LEU A 391 -23.21 1.43 12.03
C LEU A 391 -22.25 2.59 12.33
N GLY A 392 -20.99 2.46 11.94
CA GLY A 392 -20.00 3.53 12.02
C GLY A 392 -19.97 4.35 10.74
N VAL A 393 -19.21 3.88 9.76
CA VAL A 393 -19.00 4.50 8.46
C VAL A 393 -19.25 3.48 7.36
N VAL A 394 -19.84 3.94 6.26
CA VAL A 394 -19.87 3.21 4.97
C VAL A 394 -19.21 4.09 3.92
N SER A 395 -18.18 3.57 3.25
CA SER A 395 -17.49 4.25 2.14
C SER A 395 -17.51 3.40 0.88
N LEU A 396 -17.81 4.00 -0.27
CA LEU A 396 -17.63 3.41 -1.60
C LEU A 396 -16.76 4.35 -2.42
N SER A 397 -15.56 3.89 -2.78
CA SER A 397 -14.60 4.69 -3.55
C SER A 397 -14.11 3.92 -4.76
N GLY A 398 -13.79 4.60 -5.86
CA GLY A 398 -13.30 3.91 -7.03
C GLY A 398 -12.86 4.80 -8.18
N ASP A 399 -12.17 4.16 -9.11
CA ASP A 399 -11.67 4.76 -10.34
C ASP A 399 -12.39 4.17 -11.55
N VAL A 400 -12.67 5.01 -12.55
CA VAL A 400 -13.26 4.63 -13.83
C VAL A 400 -12.36 5.08 -14.97
N TYR A 401 -12.21 4.20 -15.97
CA TYR A 401 -11.46 4.47 -17.18
C TYR A 401 -12.36 4.19 -18.38
N THR A 402 -12.38 5.11 -19.35
CA THR A 402 -13.15 4.92 -20.60
C THR A 402 -12.26 5.10 -21.83
N MET A 403 -12.74 4.58 -22.96
CA MET A 403 -12.07 4.60 -24.25
C MET A 403 -10.69 3.94 -24.23
N VAL A 404 -10.50 2.92 -23.37
CA VAL A 404 -9.20 2.28 -23.15
C VAL A 404 -9.36 0.85 -22.68
N THR A 405 -8.39 0.00 -23.00
CA THR A 405 -8.27 -1.35 -22.43
C THR A 405 -7.65 -1.30 -21.03
N ILE A 406 -7.88 -2.33 -20.21
CA ILE A 406 -7.37 -2.39 -18.82
C ILE A 406 -5.84 -2.22 -18.79
N ASN A 407 -5.14 -2.84 -19.75
CA ASN A 407 -3.68 -2.80 -19.85
C ASN A 407 -3.12 -1.43 -20.31
N GLN A 408 -3.98 -0.49 -20.72
CA GLN A 408 -3.59 0.81 -21.27
C GLN A 408 -4.12 2.01 -20.46
N ARG A 409 -4.72 1.77 -19.28
CA ARG A 409 -5.27 2.80 -18.38
C ARG A 409 -4.39 4.04 -18.13
N PRO A 410 -3.04 3.96 -18.08
CA PRO A 410 -2.20 5.16 -17.97
C PRO A 410 -2.48 6.20 -19.08
N LYS A 411 -2.86 5.73 -20.28
CA LYS A 411 -3.19 6.53 -21.48
C LYS A 411 -4.70 6.78 -21.65
N ALA A 412 -5.53 6.49 -20.65
CA ALA A 412 -6.98 6.65 -20.75
C ALA A 412 -7.36 8.10 -21.10
N PRO A 413 -8.15 8.34 -22.17
CA PRO A 413 -8.62 9.68 -22.51
C PRO A 413 -9.57 10.29 -21.48
N ILE A 414 -10.31 9.46 -20.75
CA ILE A 414 -11.20 9.91 -19.68
C ILE A 414 -10.92 9.08 -18.43
N LYS A 415 -10.65 9.77 -17.32
CA LYS A 415 -10.41 9.18 -16.00
C LYS A 415 -11.43 9.76 -15.04
N GLY A 416 -12.21 8.90 -14.41
CA GLY A 416 -13.19 9.27 -13.39
C GLY A 416 -12.76 8.77 -12.01
N LYS A 417 -13.17 9.48 -10.97
CA LYS A 417 -13.06 9.07 -9.57
C LYS A 417 -14.41 9.25 -8.91
N ILE A 418 -14.82 8.30 -8.08
CA ILE A 418 -16.04 8.37 -7.27
C ILE A 418 -15.69 8.06 -5.81
N ILE A 419 -16.27 8.81 -4.88
CA ILE A 419 -16.13 8.63 -3.43
C ILE A 419 -17.50 8.93 -2.82
N LEU A 420 -18.09 7.98 -2.11
CA LEU A 420 -19.32 8.13 -1.34
C LEU A 420 -19.00 7.75 0.09
N VAL A 421 -19.33 8.60 1.05
CA VAL A 421 -19.12 8.35 2.48
C VAL A 421 -20.40 8.68 3.22
N TYR A 422 -20.85 7.75 4.05
CA TYR A 422 -21.87 7.98 5.05
C TYR A 422 -21.29 7.76 6.44
N ASP A 423 -21.19 8.84 7.22
CA ASP A 423 -20.84 8.82 8.63
C ASP A 423 -22.13 8.80 9.46
N ALA A 424 -22.45 7.61 9.98
CA ALA A 424 -23.69 7.40 10.72
C ALA A 424 -23.66 8.06 12.11
N GLN A 425 -22.47 8.31 12.69
CA GLN A 425 -22.34 8.94 14.01
C GLN A 425 -22.64 10.44 13.92
N ASN A 426 -22.14 11.10 12.88
CA ASN A 426 -22.33 12.54 12.70
C ASN A 426 -23.54 12.89 11.80
N HIS A 427 -24.21 11.88 11.25
CA HIS A 427 -25.31 12.03 10.28
C HIS A 427 -24.89 12.80 9.01
N ILE A 428 -23.70 12.50 8.50
CA ILE A 428 -23.12 13.17 7.33
C ILE A 428 -23.10 12.23 6.14
N PHE A 429 -23.64 12.68 5.01
CA PHE A 429 -23.49 12.03 3.71
C PHE A 429 -22.71 12.95 2.77
N ASP A 430 -21.56 12.46 2.29
CA ASP A 430 -20.76 13.10 1.28
C ASP A 430 -20.64 12.21 0.05
N ALA A 431 -20.84 12.79 -1.14
CA ALA A 431 -20.52 12.13 -2.40
C ALA A 431 -19.72 13.07 -3.29
N LEU A 432 -18.64 12.57 -3.89
CA LEU A 432 -17.81 13.28 -4.85
C LEU A 432 -17.61 12.39 -6.07
N ALA A 433 -17.94 12.90 -7.24
CA ALA A 433 -17.49 12.34 -8.51
C ALA A 433 -16.67 13.39 -9.26
N ALA A 434 -15.48 13.00 -9.71
CA ALA A 434 -14.58 13.85 -10.48
C ALA A 434 -14.27 13.18 -11.81
N VAL A 435 -14.14 13.96 -12.87
CA VAL A 435 -13.74 13.50 -14.20
C VAL A 435 -12.64 14.38 -14.77
N ASN A 436 -11.65 13.76 -15.38
CA ASN A 436 -10.63 14.41 -16.17
C ASN A 436 -10.69 13.87 -17.60
N ILE A 437 -10.68 14.77 -18.57
CA ILE A 437 -10.73 14.49 -20.01
C ILE A 437 -9.44 15.00 -20.62
N ASN A 438 -8.76 14.14 -21.37
CA ASN A 438 -7.63 14.49 -22.21
C ASN A 438 -7.59 13.58 -23.45
N TYR A 439 -8.30 13.99 -24.50
CA TYR A 439 -8.28 13.34 -25.79
C TYR A 439 -7.28 14.05 -26.71
N TYR A 440 -6.03 13.56 -26.72
CA TYR A 440 -4.94 14.05 -27.56
C TYR A 440 -4.71 15.56 -27.50
N GLN A 441 -4.96 16.21 -26.34
CA GLN A 441 -4.92 17.67 -26.16
C GLN A 441 -5.91 18.47 -27.04
N THR A 442 -6.66 17.82 -27.93
CA THR A 442 -7.70 18.42 -28.78
C THR A 442 -9.00 18.61 -28.02
N ILE A 443 -9.33 17.72 -27.09
CA ILE A 443 -10.44 17.90 -26.16
C ILE A 443 -9.87 17.67 -24.76
N THR A 444 -9.87 18.71 -23.95
CA THR A 444 -9.46 18.62 -22.54
C THR A 444 -10.59 19.08 -21.65
N GLY A 445 -10.63 18.62 -20.41
CA GLY A 445 -11.69 19.04 -19.51
C GLY A 445 -11.57 18.49 -18.11
N THR A 446 -12.26 19.15 -17.20
CA THR A 446 -12.37 18.75 -15.80
C THR A 446 -13.81 18.95 -15.35
N GLY A 447 -14.33 17.99 -14.61
CA GLY A 447 -15.66 18.09 -14.02
C GLY A 447 -15.68 17.55 -12.61
N ASN A 448 -16.45 18.19 -11.74
CA ASN A 448 -16.73 17.77 -10.38
C ASN A 448 -18.25 17.76 -10.17
N PHE A 449 -18.69 16.76 -9.44
CA PHE A 449 -20.03 16.61 -8.91
C PHE A 449 -19.89 16.35 -7.42
N LYS A 450 -20.54 17.14 -6.57
CA LYS A 450 -20.50 16.96 -5.12
C LYS A 450 -21.90 16.98 -4.53
N ILE A 451 -22.20 16.07 -3.63
CA ILE A 451 -23.33 16.14 -2.70
C ILE A 451 -22.74 16.20 -1.30
N HIS A 452 -23.30 17.07 -0.47
CA HIS A 452 -23.03 17.12 0.96
C HIS A 452 -24.36 17.30 1.68
N ILE A 453 -24.60 16.49 2.71
CA ILE A 453 -25.80 16.56 3.54
C ILE A 453 -25.37 16.30 4.98
N ASP A 454 -25.53 17.30 5.84
CA ASP A 454 -25.45 17.20 7.30
C ASP A 454 -26.72 17.83 7.93
N PRO A 455 -26.92 17.76 9.26
CA PRO A 455 -28.12 18.28 9.91
C PRO A 455 -28.39 19.79 9.73
N GLN A 456 -27.41 20.59 9.32
CA GLN A 456 -27.48 22.05 9.17
C GLN A 456 -27.26 22.50 7.73
N ILE A 457 -26.32 21.87 7.01
CA ILE A 457 -25.87 22.27 5.68
C ILE A 457 -26.15 21.15 4.70
N TRP A 458 -26.76 21.49 3.57
CA TRP A 458 -26.85 20.58 2.45
C TRP A 458 -26.68 21.32 1.13
N TYR A 459 -25.98 20.69 0.21
CA TYR A 459 -25.85 21.18 -1.16
C TYR A 459 -25.54 20.05 -2.14
N LEU A 460 -25.94 20.26 -3.38
CA LEU A 460 -25.52 19.51 -4.55
C LEU A 460 -24.88 20.50 -5.54
N CYS A 461 -23.70 20.17 -6.03
CA CYS A 461 -22.94 20.98 -6.98
C CYS A 461 -22.52 20.15 -8.18
N VAL A 462 -22.79 20.64 -9.39
CA VAL A 462 -22.20 20.19 -10.66
C VAL A 462 -21.27 21.31 -11.10
N GLY A 463 -20.01 21.27 -10.64
CA GLY A 463 -19.13 22.44 -10.66
C GLY A 463 -19.57 23.53 -9.68
N LYS A 464 -18.68 24.47 -9.41
CA LYS A 464 -18.92 25.64 -8.54
C LYS A 464 -18.64 26.93 -9.31
N PRO A 465 -19.26 28.07 -8.98
CA PRO A 465 -18.87 29.36 -9.54
C PRO A 465 -17.37 29.64 -9.44
N SER A 466 -16.74 29.35 -8.30
CA SER A 466 -15.29 29.50 -8.11
C SER A 466 -14.44 28.43 -8.81
N SER A 467 -15.03 27.29 -9.16
CA SER A 467 -14.35 26.14 -9.78
C SER A 467 -15.33 25.42 -10.72
N PRO A 468 -15.63 26.02 -11.88
CA PRO A 468 -16.63 25.49 -12.80
C PRO A 468 -16.12 24.21 -13.45
N ASN A 469 -17.06 23.36 -13.88
CA ASN A 469 -16.74 22.28 -14.80
C ASN A 469 -16.41 22.88 -16.16
N ASN A 470 -15.37 22.42 -16.83
CA ASN A 470 -14.91 23.01 -18.08
C ASN A 470 -14.60 21.94 -19.11
N ILE A 471 -14.94 22.21 -20.36
CA ILE A 471 -14.48 21.48 -21.53
C ILE A 471 -13.82 22.49 -22.47
N SER A 472 -12.64 22.14 -22.96
CA SER A 472 -11.85 22.93 -23.90
C SER A 472 -11.65 22.17 -25.20
N PHE A 473 -11.88 22.84 -26.33
CA PHE A 473 -11.68 22.32 -27.68
C PHE A 473 -10.53 23.03 -28.37
N LEU A 474 -9.53 22.27 -28.82
CA LEU A 474 -8.32 22.73 -29.52
C LEU A 474 -7.50 23.79 -28.77
N GLY A 475 -7.78 24.02 -27.49
CA GLY A 475 -7.27 25.18 -26.74
C GLY A 475 -7.83 26.53 -27.23
N LEU A 476 -8.83 26.51 -28.13
CA LEU A 476 -9.42 27.71 -28.74
C LEU A 476 -10.74 28.10 -28.09
N VAL A 477 -11.56 27.10 -27.73
CA VAL A 477 -12.90 27.30 -27.16
C VAL A 477 -12.92 26.70 -25.76
N ASN A 478 -13.42 27.44 -24.77
CA ASN A 478 -13.66 26.96 -23.41
C ASN A 478 -15.14 27.10 -23.05
N VAL A 479 -15.67 26.10 -22.35
CA VAL A 479 -17.07 26.02 -21.96
C VAL A 479 -17.19 25.76 -20.46
N PRO A 480 -16.88 26.74 -19.58
CA PRO A 480 -17.13 26.60 -18.15
C PRO A 480 -18.63 26.61 -17.85
N SER A 481 -19.05 25.72 -16.96
CA SER A 481 -20.43 25.60 -16.49
C SER A 481 -20.49 25.19 -15.03
N TYR A 482 -21.51 25.63 -14.33
CA TYR A 482 -21.75 25.25 -12.95
C TYR A 482 -23.25 25.23 -12.64
N PHE A 483 -23.62 24.39 -11.67
CA PHE A 483 -24.96 24.35 -11.08
C PHE A 483 -24.82 23.99 -9.61
N MET A 484 -25.38 24.78 -8.72
CA MET A 484 -25.44 24.52 -7.28
C MET A 484 -26.87 24.67 -6.78
N VAL A 485 -27.28 23.80 -5.86
CA VAL A 485 -28.56 23.88 -5.16
C VAL A 485 -28.35 23.47 -3.71
N GLY A 486 -29.01 24.14 -2.76
CA GLY A 486 -28.75 23.93 -1.34
C GLY A 486 -29.13 25.11 -0.48
N ASN A 487 -28.65 25.11 0.76
CA ASN A 487 -28.87 26.18 1.74
C ASN A 487 -27.61 27.02 2.07
N THR A 488 -26.51 26.76 1.35
CA THR A 488 -25.28 27.55 1.40
C THR A 488 -24.63 27.52 0.03
N LEU A 489 -24.72 28.62 -0.72
CA LEU A 489 -24.33 28.69 -2.13
C LEU A 489 -23.32 29.80 -2.37
N GLU A 490 -22.42 29.54 -3.32
CA GLU A 490 -21.48 30.55 -3.81
C GLU A 490 -22.23 31.57 -4.70
N PRO A 491 -21.79 32.84 -4.72
CA PRO A 491 -22.32 33.82 -5.65
C PRO A 491 -22.09 33.36 -7.11
N PRO A 492 -22.98 33.72 -8.05
CA PRO A 492 -22.77 33.46 -9.47
C PRO A 492 -21.41 33.97 -9.95
N MET A 493 -20.82 33.27 -10.92
CA MET A 493 -19.55 33.67 -11.53
C MET A 493 -19.70 35.06 -12.17
N PRO A 494 -18.78 36.01 -11.92
CA PRO A 494 -18.88 37.34 -12.51
C PRO A 494 -18.73 37.28 -14.04
N PRO A 495 -19.41 38.18 -14.77
CA PRO A 495 -19.23 38.32 -16.21
C PRO A 495 -17.76 38.61 -16.58
N PRO A 496 -17.35 38.30 -17.82
CA PRO A 496 -15.98 38.51 -18.30
C PRO A 496 -15.53 39.97 -18.17
N ALA A 497 -14.24 40.18 -17.94
CA ALA A 497 -13.68 41.53 -17.82
C ALA A 497 -13.97 42.42 -19.04
N GLN A 498 -14.02 41.87 -20.26
CA GLN A 498 -14.37 42.60 -21.49
C GLN A 498 -15.79 43.17 -21.46
N ILE A 499 -16.75 42.44 -20.87
CA ILE A 499 -18.12 42.92 -20.63
C ILE A 499 -18.11 44.02 -19.56
N MET A 500 -17.36 43.79 -18.48
CA MET A 500 -17.32 44.70 -17.33
C MET A 500 -16.58 46.02 -17.60
N GLN A 501 -15.69 46.07 -18.61
CA GLN A 501 -14.96 47.29 -18.99
C GLN A 501 -15.86 48.36 -19.60
N ASN A 502 -16.96 47.98 -20.25
CA ASN A 502 -17.95 48.94 -20.71
C ASN A 502 -18.84 49.34 -19.52
N SER A 503 -18.63 50.54 -18.99
CA SER A 503 -19.36 51.06 -17.83
C SER A 503 -20.88 51.10 -18.04
N SER A 504 -21.35 51.30 -19.28
CA SER A 504 -22.77 51.33 -19.60
C SER A 504 -23.37 49.93 -19.56
N VAL A 505 -22.66 48.94 -20.10
CA VAL A 505 -23.01 47.51 -19.98
C VAL A 505 -22.98 47.06 -18.52
N ALA A 506 -21.93 47.43 -17.77
CA ALA A 506 -21.80 47.12 -16.35
C ALA A 506 -22.92 47.70 -15.49
N SER A 507 -23.49 48.85 -15.88
CA SER A 507 -24.59 49.48 -15.14
C SER A 507 -25.91 48.69 -15.17
N VAL A 508 -26.08 47.80 -16.15
CA VAL A 508 -27.28 46.94 -16.30
C VAL A 508 -27.17 45.64 -15.50
N LEU A 509 -25.94 45.15 -15.28
CA LEU A 509 -25.64 44.00 -14.42
C LEU A 509 -25.93 44.40 -12.96
N GLY A 510 -27.20 44.27 -12.57
CA GLY A 510 -27.75 44.88 -11.37
C GLY A 510 -27.09 44.41 -10.07
N ASN A 511 -27.32 45.17 -9.00
CA ASN A 511 -26.96 44.81 -7.62
C ASN A 511 -27.81 43.62 -7.14
N ARG A 512 -27.41 42.40 -7.51
CA ARG A 512 -28.02 41.16 -7.01
C ARG A 512 -27.60 40.95 -5.56
N ASN A 513 -28.54 40.57 -4.69
CA ASN A 513 -28.23 40.29 -3.28
C ASN A 513 -27.60 38.90 -3.13
N THR A 514 -26.34 38.78 -3.57
CA THR A 514 -25.60 37.53 -3.54
C THR A 514 -25.27 37.05 -2.13
N SER A 515 -25.30 37.92 -1.11
CA SER A 515 -25.18 37.52 0.30
C SER A 515 -26.34 36.66 0.79
N GLN A 516 -27.53 36.78 0.19
CA GLN A 516 -28.67 35.94 0.57
C GLN A 516 -28.44 34.46 0.22
N LEU A 517 -27.69 34.16 -0.85
CA LEU A 517 -27.34 32.79 -1.26
C LEU A 517 -26.49 32.04 -0.22
N GLN A 518 -25.75 32.78 0.61
CA GLN A 518 -24.91 32.19 1.65
C GLN A 518 -25.72 31.76 2.89
N ASN A 519 -26.93 32.30 3.06
CA ASN A 519 -27.74 32.13 4.28
C ASN A 519 -29.17 31.61 4.02
N ALA A 520 -29.52 31.28 2.77
CA ALA A 520 -30.87 30.87 2.39
C ALA A 520 -30.88 29.69 1.41
N GLY A 521 -32.03 29.03 1.31
CA GLY A 521 -32.29 27.99 0.32
C GLY A 521 -32.39 28.57 -1.09
N GLY A 522 -31.73 27.94 -2.06
CA GLY A 522 -31.70 28.45 -3.44
C GLY A 522 -31.10 27.48 -4.45
N PHE A 523 -30.95 27.98 -5.68
CA PHE A 523 -30.01 27.43 -6.65
C PHE A 523 -29.28 28.54 -7.39
N CYS A 524 -28.10 28.22 -7.91
CA CYS A 524 -27.26 29.10 -8.71
C CYS A 524 -26.72 28.31 -9.90
N ALA A 525 -26.82 28.84 -11.11
CA ALA A 525 -26.36 28.17 -12.31
C ALA A 525 -25.76 29.16 -13.30
N GLY A 526 -24.83 28.71 -14.11
CA GLY A 526 -24.30 29.53 -15.19
C GLY A 526 -23.45 28.72 -16.15
N ALA A 527 -23.34 29.23 -17.37
CA ALA A 527 -22.47 28.69 -18.39
C ALA A 527 -21.94 29.82 -19.26
N ARG A 528 -20.71 29.67 -19.73
CA ARG A 528 -20.07 30.58 -20.67
C ARG A 528 -19.41 29.76 -21.77
N ILE A 529 -19.43 30.28 -22.98
CA ILE A 529 -18.64 29.83 -24.11
C ILE A 529 -17.72 31.00 -24.45
N SER A 530 -16.42 30.78 -24.33
CA SER A 530 -15.39 31.76 -24.68
C SER A 530 -14.50 31.19 -25.79
N ALA A 531 -14.20 31.97 -26.82
CA ALA A 531 -13.23 31.62 -27.83
C ALA A 531 -12.24 32.76 -28.07
N HIS A 532 -10.96 32.41 -28.15
CA HIS A 532 -9.87 33.35 -28.39
C HIS A 532 -9.01 32.83 -29.55
N ILE A 533 -8.93 33.59 -30.63
CA ILE A 533 -8.20 33.21 -31.84
C ILE A 533 -7.26 34.34 -32.22
N HIS A 534 -5.96 34.10 -32.00
CA HIS A 534 -4.91 34.97 -32.49
C HIS A 534 -4.09 34.26 -33.57
N ARG A 535 -3.96 34.86 -34.74
CA ARG A 535 -3.15 34.34 -35.85
C ARG A 535 -2.36 35.45 -36.50
N SER A 536 -1.07 35.22 -36.69
CA SER A 536 -0.18 36.13 -37.42
C SER A 536 0.47 35.39 -38.59
N PHE A 537 0.51 36.00 -39.77
CA PHE A 537 1.21 35.49 -40.93
C PHE A 537 1.81 36.63 -41.76
N GLY A 538 2.97 36.41 -42.38
CA GLY A 538 3.53 37.37 -43.32
C GLY A 538 5.01 37.12 -43.61
N PRO A 539 5.55 37.70 -44.70
CA PRO A 539 6.99 37.65 -44.98
C PRO A 539 7.75 38.52 -43.97
N GLY A 540 9.08 38.35 -43.82
CA GLY A 540 9.87 39.06 -42.80
C GLY A 540 9.86 40.61 -42.84
N LEU A 541 9.16 41.23 -43.78
CA LEU A 541 8.96 42.68 -43.89
C LEU A 541 7.63 43.17 -43.29
N PHE A 542 6.63 42.30 -43.16
CA PHE A 542 5.33 42.62 -42.56
C PHE A 542 4.58 41.38 -42.08
N SER A 543 3.76 41.54 -41.04
CA SER A 543 2.85 40.54 -40.48
C SER A 543 1.41 41.05 -40.57
N VAL A 544 0.52 40.22 -41.09
CA VAL A 544 -0.93 40.37 -40.96
C VAL A 544 -1.35 39.65 -39.68
N ASN A 545 -1.89 40.40 -38.72
CA ASN A 545 -2.38 39.89 -37.45
C ASN A 545 -3.91 39.88 -37.48
N GLY A 546 -4.52 38.72 -37.26
CA GLY A 546 -5.94 38.56 -36.99
C GLY A 546 -6.15 38.20 -35.53
N ASP A 547 -7.05 38.91 -34.87
CA ASP A 547 -7.39 38.71 -33.47
C ASP A 547 -8.91 38.70 -33.33
N PHE A 548 -9.46 37.65 -32.72
CA PHE A 548 -10.89 37.45 -32.54
C PHE A 548 -11.18 36.87 -31.16
N ASP A 549 -11.99 37.61 -30.40
CA ASP A 549 -12.54 37.23 -29.11
C ASP A 549 -14.06 37.08 -29.22
N PHE A 550 -14.57 36.01 -28.64
CA PHE A 550 -15.99 35.73 -28.53
C PHE A 550 -16.31 35.25 -27.12
N ASP A 551 -17.34 35.82 -26.50
CA ASP A 551 -17.85 35.45 -25.20
C ASP A 551 -19.37 35.49 -25.20
N LEU A 552 -19.99 34.37 -24.91
CA LEU A 552 -21.43 34.28 -24.69
C LEU A 552 -21.65 33.54 -23.38
N GLY A 553 -22.45 34.10 -22.48
CA GLY A 553 -22.76 33.40 -21.24
C GLY A 553 -24.04 33.88 -20.61
N PHE A 554 -24.45 33.10 -19.62
CA PHE A 554 -25.51 33.49 -18.71
C PHE A 554 -25.16 33.00 -17.31
N ASP A 555 -25.75 33.67 -16.35
CA ASP A 555 -25.76 33.23 -14.97
C ASP A 555 -27.12 33.55 -14.35
N MET A 556 -27.54 32.71 -13.42
CA MET A 556 -28.83 32.81 -12.76
C MET A 556 -28.72 32.36 -11.32
N MET A 557 -29.53 32.96 -10.47
CA MET A 557 -29.75 32.56 -9.09
C MET A 557 -31.25 32.60 -8.80
N MET A 558 -31.72 31.63 -8.03
CA MET A 558 -33.06 31.66 -7.45
C MET A 558 -32.91 31.49 -5.95
N THR A 559 -33.46 32.44 -5.20
CA THR A 559 -33.27 32.50 -3.75
C THR A 559 -34.60 32.62 -3.04
N ASN A 560 -34.74 31.93 -1.92
CA ASN A 560 -35.88 32.09 -1.03
C ASN A 560 -35.61 33.23 -0.04
N TYR A 561 -36.36 34.33 -0.19
CA TYR A 561 -36.31 35.48 0.71
C TYR A 561 -37.31 35.37 1.88
N GLY A 562 -38.13 34.30 1.92
CA GLY A 562 -39.19 34.08 2.91
C GLY A 562 -40.57 34.51 2.41
N GLU A 563 -41.63 33.85 2.88
CA GLU A 563 -43.02 34.05 2.38
C GLU A 563 -43.57 35.49 2.58
N ASN A 564 -42.96 36.23 3.51
CA ASN A 564 -43.32 37.60 3.84
C ASN A 564 -42.35 38.63 3.26
N ALA A 565 -41.38 38.23 2.42
CA ALA A 565 -40.48 39.17 1.78
C ALA A 565 -41.26 40.17 0.92
N THR A 566 -40.93 41.45 1.07
CA THR A 566 -41.54 42.54 0.30
C THR A 566 -40.50 43.29 -0.50
N CYS A 567 -40.96 44.10 -1.44
CA CYS A 567 -40.09 45.08 -2.06
C CYS A 567 -39.64 46.15 -1.06
N SER A 568 -38.44 46.70 -1.24
CA SER A 568 -37.97 47.86 -0.46
C SER A 568 -38.80 49.11 -0.75
N ASP A 569 -39.14 49.31 -2.02
CA ASP A 569 -39.84 50.51 -2.50
C ASP A 569 -41.37 50.34 -2.51
N SER A 570 -41.88 49.14 -2.22
CA SER A 570 -43.32 48.85 -2.16
C SER A 570 -43.65 47.73 -1.18
N GLN A 571 -44.85 47.73 -0.60
CA GLN A 571 -45.31 46.61 0.24
C GLN A 571 -45.73 45.37 -0.58
N GLU A 572 -45.32 45.28 -1.85
CA GLU A 572 -45.64 44.14 -2.69
C GLU A 572 -44.80 42.92 -2.32
N LYS A 573 -45.46 41.75 -2.23
CA LYS A 573 -44.80 40.48 -1.97
C LYS A 573 -43.85 40.08 -3.11
N ILE A 574 -42.69 39.55 -2.72
CA ILE A 574 -41.65 39.04 -3.62
C ILE A 574 -41.97 37.61 -4.07
N GLY A 575 -41.83 37.38 -5.37
CA GLY A 575 -41.72 36.06 -5.97
C GLY A 575 -42.97 35.19 -5.88
N MET A 576 -42.76 33.88 -6.09
CA MET A 576 -43.75 32.85 -5.76
C MET A 576 -43.46 32.36 -4.34
N ASN A 577 -44.22 32.83 -3.34
CA ASN A 577 -44.01 32.51 -1.92
C ASN A 577 -42.58 32.84 -1.43
N GLY A 578 -42.05 34.02 -1.79
CA GLY A 578 -40.70 34.45 -1.38
C GLY A 578 -39.57 34.01 -2.31
N TRP A 579 -39.84 33.15 -3.32
CA TRP A 579 -38.83 32.71 -4.29
C TRP A 579 -38.71 33.68 -5.46
N LEU A 580 -37.54 34.30 -5.61
CA LEU A 580 -37.22 35.23 -6.68
C LEU A 580 -36.03 34.71 -7.48
N ALA A 581 -36.15 34.72 -8.81
CA ALA A 581 -35.09 34.44 -9.75
C ALA A 581 -34.49 35.74 -10.29
N GLU A 582 -33.16 35.81 -10.31
CA GLU A 582 -32.38 36.93 -10.83
C GLU A 582 -31.29 36.34 -11.72
N GLY A 583 -31.02 36.93 -12.88
CA GLY A 583 -29.98 36.41 -13.76
C GLY A 583 -29.63 37.37 -14.89
N ASP A 584 -28.43 37.18 -15.42
CA ASP A 584 -27.87 38.00 -16.47
C ASP A 584 -27.49 37.12 -17.66
N MET A 585 -27.64 37.64 -18.87
CA MET A 585 -27.14 37.07 -20.11
C MET A 585 -26.25 38.12 -20.79
N TYR A 586 -25.09 37.72 -21.25
CA TYR A 586 -24.11 38.63 -21.82
C TYR A 586 -23.45 38.05 -23.07
N LEU A 587 -23.09 38.93 -24.00
CA LEU A 587 -22.40 38.63 -25.25
C LEU A 587 -21.31 39.69 -25.46
N SER A 588 -20.07 39.28 -25.70
CA SER A 588 -18.99 40.12 -26.20
C SER A 588 -18.43 39.47 -27.46
N MET A 589 -18.25 40.24 -28.51
CA MET A 589 -17.48 39.83 -29.67
C MET A 589 -16.57 40.98 -30.03
N ASN A 590 -15.27 40.76 -30.10
CA ASN A 590 -14.33 41.77 -30.57
C ASN A 590 -13.43 41.11 -31.61
N GLY A 591 -13.21 41.77 -32.73
CA GLY A 591 -12.40 41.19 -33.79
C GLY A 591 -11.79 42.23 -34.68
N GLY A 592 -10.56 41.97 -35.13
CA GLY A 592 -9.88 42.87 -36.04
C GLY A 592 -8.76 42.22 -36.81
N VAL A 593 -8.39 42.87 -37.91
CA VAL A 593 -7.22 42.55 -38.70
C VAL A 593 -6.34 43.79 -38.81
N SER A 594 -5.08 43.65 -38.45
CA SER A 594 -4.05 44.69 -38.60
C SER A 594 -2.89 44.16 -39.46
N ILE A 595 -2.17 45.07 -40.10
CA ILE A 595 -0.94 44.79 -40.81
C ILE A 595 0.16 45.62 -40.17
N GLN A 596 1.12 44.95 -39.55
CA GLN A 596 2.28 45.57 -38.92
C GLN A 596 3.52 45.22 -39.73
N GLY A 597 4.44 46.14 -39.93
CA GLY A 597 5.68 45.83 -40.64
C GLY A 597 6.74 46.88 -40.45
N SER A 598 7.97 46.51 -40.78
CA SER A 598 9.12 47.41 -40.75
C SER A 598 9.81 47.33 -42.10
N TYR A 599 10.04 48.46 -42.73
CA TYR A 599 10.92 48.52 -43.90
C TYR A 599 12.30 48.99 -43.47
N LYS A 600 13.32 48.17 -43.76
CA LYS A 600 14.73 48.54 -43.59
C LYS A 600 15.42 48.58 -44.94
N PHE A 601 16.04 49.71 -45.27
CA PHE A 601 16.84 49.83 -46.49
C PHE A 601 18.32 49.61 -46.18
N PRO A 602 19.08 48.83 -46.98
CA PRO A 602 20.51 48.65 -46.74
C PRO A 602 21.23 49.99 -46.86
N SER A 603 21.89 50.41 -45.77
CA SER A 603 22.60 51.68 -45.67
C SER A 603 23.89 51.65 -46.51
N ASN A 604 23.81 51.94 -47.80
CA ASN A 604 24.99 52.22 -48.61
C ASN A 604 25.44 53.68 -48.45
N CYS A 605 25.37 54.24 -47.24
CA CYS A 605 25.97 55.56 -46.99
C CYS A 605 27.49 55.38 -46.81
N PRO A 606 28.33 55.89 -47.72
CA PRO A 606 29.78 55.86 -47.52
C PRO A 606 30.15 56.67 -46.27
N SER A 607 31.02 56.10 -45.46
CA SER A 607 31.53 56.63 -44.19
C SER A 607 32.49 57.82 -44.34
N SER A 608 32.10 58.87 -45.07
CA SER A 608 32.88 60.11 -45.18
C SER A 608 32.16 61.29 -44.50
N SER A 609 32.26 61.31 -43.17
CA SER A 609 32.56 62.48 -42.35
C SER A 609 32.24 63.89 -42.89
N GLN A 610 30.97 64.29 -43.02
CA GLN A 610 30.52 65.68 -42.83
C GLN A 610 29.06 65.69 -42.37
N CYS A 611 28.83 65.69 -41.05
CA CYS A 611 27.50 65.97 -40.49
C CYS A 611 27.27 67.49 -40.49
N HIS A 612 26.23 67.94 -41.18
CA HIS A 612 25.80 69.33 -41.20
C HIS A 612 24.90 69.62 -39.99
N THR A 613 25.23 70.61 -39.16
CA THR A 613 24.51 71.00 -37.92
C THR A 613 23.11 71.61 -38.15
N LEU A 614 22.66 71.71 -39.40
CA LEU A 614 21.34 72.23 -39.79
C LEU A 614 20.26 71.15 -39.91
N CYS A 615 20.65 69.87 -39.86
CA CYS A 615 19.74 68.75 -39.93
C CYS A 615 19.62 68.20 -38.51
N GLY A 616 18.43 68.34 -37.91
CA GLY A 616 18.16 67.85 -36.56
C GLY A 616 18.49 66.35 -36.39
N PRO A 617 18.52 65.85 -35.15
CA PRO A 617 18.86 64.45 -34.87
C PRO A 617 18.03 63.49 -35.74
N GLY A 618 18.69 62.66 -36.56
CA GLY A 618 18.03 61.67 -37.42
C GLY A 618 18.08 61.91 -38.93
N HIS A 619 18.73 62.99 -39.41
CA HIS A 619 18.86 63.26 -40.86
C HIS A 619 20.33 63.30 -41.33
N CYS A 620 20.68 62.46 -42.30
CA CYS A 620 21.89 62.60 -43.12
C CYS A 620 21.53 63.35 -44.41
N CYS A 621 22.24 64.43 -44.75
CA CYS A 621 22.13 65.06 -46.07
C CYS A 621 23.46 64.89 -46.82
N CYS A 622 23.44 64.23 -47.98
CA CYS A 622 24.56 64.20 -48.93
C CYS A 622 24.31 65.24 -50.03
N PHE A 623 25.26 66.17 -50.24
CA PHE A 623 25.21 67.16 -51.32
C PHE A 623 25.37 66.44 -52.69
N ASN A 624 24.48 66.70 -53.64
CA ASN A 624 24.35 66.02 -54.95
C ASN A 624 23.86 64.57 -54.98
N CYS A 625 23.11 64.11 -53.96
CA CYS A 625 22.26 62.91 -54.10
C CYS A 625 20.85 63.31 -54.55
N SER A 626 20.41 62.82 -55.72
CA SER A 626 19.05 63.03 -56.28
C SER A 626 18.02 61.98 -55.81
N LEU A 627 18.28 61.29 -54.70
CA LEU A 627 17.32 60.37 -54.08
C LEU A 627 17.13 60.73 -52.60
N PRO A 628 15.88 60.78 -52.10
CA PRO A 628 15.59 61.11 -50.72
C PRO A 628 16.22 60.06 -49.80
N CYS A 629 16.75 60.53 -48.67
CA CYS A 629 17.33 59.69 -47.62
C CYS A 629 16.18 58.89 -46.99
N ILE A 630 16.13 57.58 -47.27
CA ILE A 630 15.03 56.73 -46.83
C ILE A 630 15.27 56.36 -45.36
N VAL A 631 14.30 56.68 -44.51
CA VAL A 631 14.32 56.43 -43.07
C VAL A 631 13.72 55.04 -42.83
N ASP A 632 14.37 54.18 -42.04
CA ASP A 632 13.72 52.96 -41.56
C ASP A 632 12.41 53.33 -40.85
N GLY A 633 11.31 52.67 -41.19
CA GLY A 633 10.01 53.01 -40.64
C GLY A 633 9.18 51.78 -40.31
N ASP A 634 8.50 51.85 -39.18
CA ASP A 634 7.47 50.89 -38.81
C ASP A 634 6.11 51.43 -39.30
N PHE A 635 5.25 50.53 -39.76
CA PHE A 635 3.85 50.84 -40.07
C PHE A 635 2.93 49.87 -39.33
N ASP A 636 1.82 50.41 -38.81
CA ASP A 636 0.71 49.64 -38.25
C ASP A 636 -0.58 50.14 -38.92
N TYR A 637 -1.22 49.26 -39.68
CA TYR A 637 -2.42 49.57 -40.46
C TYR A 637 -3.57 48.67 -40.03
N THR A 638 -4.61 49.26 -39.44
CA THR A 638 -5.85 48.54 -39.13
C THR A 638 -6.70 48.40 -40.40
N VAL A 639 -6.91 47.17 -40.85
CA VAL A 639 -7.79 46.86 -41.99
C VAL A 639 -9.25 46.99 -41.55
N PHE A 640 -9.60 46.30 -40.47
CA PHE A 640 -10.84 46.55 -39.74
C PHE A 640 -10.67 46.17 -38.27
N ASN A 641 -11.45 46.80 -37.42
CA ASN A 641 -11.66 46.45 -36.03
C ASN A 641 -13.14 46.69 -35.74
N ALA A 642 -13.83 45.70 -35.19
CA ALA A 642 -15.22 45.83 -34.81
C ALA A 642 -15.48 45.04 -33.53
N GLY A 643 -16.40 45.55 -32.72
CA GLY A 643 -16.82 44.86 -31.52
C GLY A 643 -18.27 45.14 -31.16
N VAL A 644 -18.87 44.17 -30.47
CA VAL A 644 -20.20 44.27 -29.86
C VAL A 644 -20.13 43.75 -28.43
N ALA A 645 -20.72 44.50 -27.50
CA ALA A 645 -20.99 44.07 -26.15
C ALA A 645 -22.49 44.23 -25.88
N ALA A 646 -23.15 43.17 -25.45
CA ALA A 646 -24.57 43.18 -25.14
C ALA A 646 -24.82 42.48 -23.79
N VAL A 647 -25.79 43.00 -23.04
CA VAL A 647 -26.23 42.42 -21.76
C VAL A 647 -27.73 42.52 -21.63
N VAL A 648 -28.32 41.52 -20.98
CA VAL A 648 -29.71 41.53 -20.51
C VAL A 648 -29.73 41.01 -19.08
N ALA A 649 -30.23 41.82 -18.15
CA ALA A 649 -30.52 41.44 -16.78
C ALA A 649 -32.02 41.18 -16.63
N ALA A 650 -32.39 40.14 -15.89
CA ALA A 650 -33.77 39.74 -15.66
C ALA A 650 -34.04 39.43 -14.18
N LYS A 651 -35.23 39.82 -13.69
CA LYS A 651 -35.78 39.41 -12.40
C LYS A 651 -37.23 38.96 -12.57
N GLY A 652 -37.63 37.91 -11.86
CA GLY A 652 -38.99 37.40 -11.93
C GLY A 652 -39.26 36.23 -10.97
N PRO A 653 -40.49 35.70 -10.90
CA PRO A 653 -41.66 36.08 -11.70
C PRO A 653 -42.51 37.23 -11.13
N LYS A 654 -42.23 37.71 -9.90
CA LYS A 654 -42.94 38.87 -9.31
C LYS A 654 -42.00 39.71 -8.42
N PRO A 655 -41.81 41.01 -8.67
CA PRO A 655 -42.13 41.69 -9.92
C PRO A 655 -41.30 41.13 -11.09
N ILE A 656 -41.78 41.34 -12.32
CA ILE A 656 -41.01 41.07 -13.53
C ILE A 656 -40.21 42.33 -13.86
N TYR A 657 -38.92 42.17 -14.15
CA TYR A 657 -38.03 43.23 -14.60
C TYR A 657 -37.06 42.69 -15.64
N PHE A 658 -36.85 43.45 -16.71
CA PHE A 658 -35.82 43.21 -17.71
C PHE A 658 -35.13 44.53 -18.02
N ALA A 659 -33.81 44.52 -18.12
CA ALA A 659 -33.06 45.65 -18.65
C ALA A 659 -31.94 45.13 -19.54
N GLY A 660 -31.57 45.88 -20.57
CA GLY A 660 -30.50 45.50 -21.46
C GLY A 660 -29.79 46.70 -22.05
N TYR A 661 -28.55 46.46 -22.48
CA TYR A 661 -27.71 47.44 -23.16
C TYR A 661 -26.92 46.74 -24.26
N VAL A 662 -26.83 47.37 -25.43
CA VAL A 662 -26.03 46.94 -26.57
C VAL A 662 -25.10 48.08 -26.96
N ASP A 663 -23.82 47.77 -27.07
CA ASP A 663 -22.75 48.66 -27.49
C ASP A 663 -22.05 48.04 -28.70
N CYS A 664 -21.99 48.76 -29.82
CA CYS A 664 -21.30 48.32 -31.02
C CYS A 664 -20.32 49.40 -31.47
N HIS A 665 -19.12 49.01 -31.87
CA HIS A 665 -18.16 49.90 -32.51
C HIS A 665 -17.56 49.24 -33.75
N TYR A 666 -17.16 50.05 -34.73
CA TYR A 666 -16.39 49.60 -35.88
C TYR A 666 -15.43 50.69 -36.36
N ASN A 667 -14.30 50.28 -36.92
CA ASN A 667 -13.30 51.08 -37.61
C ASN A 667 -12.79 50.27 -38.82
N ILE A 668 -12.91 50.81 -40.03
CA ILE A 668 -12.50 50.18 -41.29
C ILE A 668 -11.48 51.10 -41.95
N LEU A 669 -10.31 50.53 -42.27
CA LEU A 669 -9.22 51.17 -43.00
C LEU A 669 -8.71 52.49 -42.38
N ASN A 670 -8.97 52.73 -41.09
CA ASN A 670 -8.76 54.02 -40.42
C ASN A 670 -9.47 55.21 -41.10
N HIS A 671 -10.47 54.94 -41.93
CA HIS A 671 -11.19 55.94 -42.71
C HIS A 671 -12.70 55.99 -42.40
N LEU A 672 -13.26 54.88 -41.92
CA LEU A 672 -14.68 54.77 -41.62
C LEU A 672 -14.85 54.16 -40.23
N SER A 673 -15.29 54.99 -39.28
CA SER A 673 -15.57 54.55 -37.90
C SER A 673 -16.98 54.96 -37.47
N GLY A 674 -17.58 54.18 -36.57
CA GLY A 674 -18.88 54.50 -35.98
C GLY A 674 -19.14 53.70 -34.72
N ASN A 675 -20.01 54.24 -33.87
CA ASN A 675 -20.49 53.60 -32.64
C ASN A 675 -22.02 53.59 -32.63
N PHE A 676 -22.64 52.52 -32.14
CA PHE A 676 -24.08 52.38 -31.98
C PHE A 676 -24.38 51.82 -30.60
N ASN A 677 -25.23 52.53 -29.86
CA ASN A 677 -25.56 52.20 -28.48
C ASN A 677 -27.08 52.17 -28.34
N TYR A 678 -27.62 51.16 -27.65
CA TYR A 678 -29.06 51.02 -27.41
C TYR A 678 -29.32 50.42 -26.03
N ASP A 679 -30.12 51.10 -25.22
CA ASP A 679 -30.57 50.63 -23.92
C ASP A 679 -32.10 50.39 -23.91
N PHE A 680 -32.55 49.45 -23.07
CA PHE A 680 -33.97 49.24 -22.81
C PHE A 680 -34.19 48.80 -21.37
N ALA A 681 -35.36 49.14 -20.82
CA ALA A 681 -35.83 48.63 -19.53
C ALA A 681 -37.35 48.42 -19.57
N TYR A 682 -37.81 47.34 -18.92
CA TYR A 682 -39.21 46.97 -18.84
C TYR A 682 -39.53 46.35 -17.48
N GLY A 683 -40.65 46.76 -16.86
CA GLY A 683 -41.10 46.24 -15.57
C GLY A 683 -40.55 47.00 -14.35
N THR A 684 -40.67 46.41 -13.17
CA THR A 684 -40.36 47.07 -11.88
C THR A 684 -39.10 46.46 -11.26
N ASN A 685 -37.99 47.21 -11.25
CA ASN A 685 -36.79 46.78 -10.54
C ASN A 685 -37.03 46.90 -9.04
N CYS A 686 -36.91 45.78 -8.34
CA CYS A 686 -37.17 45.70 -6.92
C CYS A 686 -35.96 45.12 -6.19
N THR A 687 -35.62 45.70 -5.05
CA THR A 687 -34.66 45.12 -4.11
C THR A 687 -35.44 44.39 -3.01
N PRO A 688 -35.34 43.06 -2.91
CA PRO A 688 -36.09 42.28 -1.93
C PRO A 688 -35.57 42.52 -0.51
N VAL A 689 -36.49 42.67 0.44
CA VAL A 689 -36.20 42.82 1.87
C VAL A 689 -36.82 41.64 2.62
N PRO A 690 -36.02 40.80 3.29
CA PRO A 690 -36.54 39.79 4.22
C PRO A 690 -37.25 40.50 5.37
N ASN A 691 -38.47 40.08 5.71
CA ASN A 691 -39.19 40.56 6.89
C ASN A 691 -38.73 39.85 8.15
#